data_AF-A0A8B9CQR2-F1
#
_entry.id   AF-A0A8B9CQR2-F1
#
_cell.length_a   1.000
_cell.length_b   1.000
_cell.length_c   1.000
_cell.angle_alpha   90.00
_cell.angle_beta   90.00
_cell.angle_gamma   90.00
#
_symmetry.space_group_name_H-M   'P 1'
#
loop_
_entity.id
_entity.type
_entity.pdbx_description
1 polymer ?
#
loop_
_entity_poly.entity_id
_entity_poly.type
_entity_poly.pdbx_seq_one_letter_code
_entity_poly.pdbx_strand_id
1 'polypeptide(L)'
;MAGSGSGSGPRLLLLGCALAAGSAAFNLDAERPAVYSGAQGSYFGFAVDFFAPDPSSIFLLVGAPKANTTQHNVVEGGQVLRCNWNSNRNCQPIIFDSTGNRDFAPDDPLEFKSHQWFGASVRSKNDKILACAPLYHWRTETKQEREPVGTCYLLAGSKSVEYAPCRSTTIDADGQGFCQGGFSIDFTKGDRVLLGGPGSFYWQGQLISDRVTEIVAKYDSKVYSTKYDDQLATRPASAAFDDSYLGAPSALEPGCFLRVFLFISDFVSGVPRAARTLGMVSIYNGKNMSSMYNFTGEQMAAYFGYSVAATDINGDNYTDLFIGAPLFMDRGSDGKLQEVGQVSICLQRASGGFQITKLNGFEIFARFSSAIAPLGDLDQDGFNDLIVGAFGVDTAVLYRARPVIRVNAALEVNPTILNPENKACLLSDVKVSWGGNFSTFIFVELLLDKLKQKGAIRRALFLHSKQPSHSKNMTITKGGKMNCEELEAFLRDESEFRDKLTPITIFMEYRLDYRTAADATGLHPILNQFTPANMSRQAHILLDCGDDNICKPKLEVSVESDQKKIYIGDDNPLTLIVNAQNQGEGAYEAELFVIVPPQADFIGVVRNNEALARLSCAFKTENQTRMVVCDLGNPMKAGTKLLAGLRFSVHQQSEMDTSVKFDLQIRSSNLYDNLSPVAFYQADLAISAAVEIRGVSSPDHIFLPIANWQPKENPETEDDIGPLVQHIYELRNNGPSAFSKVMMTLQWPYKYKNYTLLYIVQYEIDGPMNCTSDMEINPLKIKDDDKNETLSREDNRDHRISRRDITAIEGDVHTLGCGNADCLKIVCQVGHLERGKSAILYLKSRLWTQTFMNKENQNHSYSLKSSASFNVIEFPYKNLSFEDIHNSTVVTTNITWGIQPQPMPVPVWVIILAVLAGLLLLAVLVLVMYRMGFFKRVRPPQEEQEREQLQPHENGEGTSEA
;
A
#
# COMPACT_ATOMS: atom_id res chain seq x y z
N MET A 1 32.71 -26.96 33.03
CA MET A 1 34.01 -27.30 32.40
C MET A 1 33.76 -27.32 30.90
N ALA A 2 34.53 -26.71 30.01
CA ALA A 2 35.62 -25.72 30.12
C ALA A 2 35.60 -24.87 28.81
N GLY A 3 36.27 -23.75 28.64
CA GLY A 3 37.18 -22.97 29.49
C GLY A 3 37.41 -21.59 28.85
N SER A 4 38.09 -20.67 29.55
CA SER A 4 38.26 -19.28 29.09
C SER A 4 39.30 -19.13 27.96
N GLY A 5 39.08 -18.14 27.07
CA GLY A 5 40.01 -17.76 26.01
C GLY A 5 39.97 -16.26 25.73
N SER A 6 40.80 -15.48 26.44
CA SER A 6 40.90 -14.03 26.26
C SER A 6 41.80 -13.68 25.07
N GLY A 7 41.20 -13.20 23.97
CA GLY A 7 41.93 -12.74 22.78
C GLY A 7 41.74 -11.24 22.54
N SER A 8 42.67 -10.42 23.03
CA SER A 8 42.68 -8.97 22.78
C SER A 8 43.22 -8.65 21.38
N GLY A 9 42.38 -8.06 20.52
CA GLY A 9 42.78 -7.61 19.19
C GLY A 9 41.84 -6.52 18.66
N PRO A 10 42.35 -5.36 18.19
CA PRO A 10 41.51 -4.22 17.81
C PRO A 10 40.84 -4.46 16.43
N ARG A 11 39.56 -4.81 16.41
CA ARG A 11 38.77 -4.92 15.18
C ARG A 11 38.19 -3.56 14.74
N LEU A 12 39.01 -2.87 13.96
CA LEU A 12 38.65 -2.03 12.80
C LEU A 12 37.13 -1.79 12.59
N LEU A 13 36.60 -0.69 13.12
CA LEU A 13 35.17 -0.33 13.05
C LEU A 13 34.95 0.98 12.25
N LEU A 14 35.65 1.10 11.11
CA LEU A 14 35.86 2.36 10.39
C LEU A 14 35.58 2.32 8.88
N LEU A 15 34.90 1.26 8.39
CA LEU A 15 34.59 1.07 6.96
C LEU A 15 33.09 0.82 6.64
N GLY A 16 32.18 0.97 7.60
CA GLY A 16 30.76 0.69 7.39
C GLY A 16 29.98 1.75 6.60
N CYS A 17 30.34 3.03 6.71
CA CYS A 17 29.48 4.14 6.27
C CYS A 17 29.71 4.61 4.80
N ALA A 18 30.37 3.83 3.96
CA ALA A 18 30.90 4.32 2.68
C ALA A 18 30.02 4.09 1.43
N LEU A 19 28.94 3.30 1.51
CA LEU A 19 28.16 2.84 0.34
C LEU A 19 26.63 2.82 0.57
N ALA A 20 26.05 3.97 0.95
CA ALA A 20 24.59 4.15 1.07
C ALA A 20 24.09 5.32 0.18
N ALA A 21 24.18 5.13 -1.14
CA ALA A 21 23.80 6.15 -2.13
C ALA A 21 22.30 6.10 -2.49
N GLY A 22 21.43 6.30 -1.50
CA GLY A 22 19.98 6.37 -1.67
C GLY A 22 19.29 6.81 -0.38
N SER A 23 18.64 7.98 -0.40
CA SER A 23 17.87 8.54 0.74
C SER A 23 18.68 8.88 2.01
N ALA A 24 19.98 9.17 1.90
CA ALA A 24 20.67 9.94 2.94
C ALA A 24 20.13 11.38 2.97
N ALA A 25 19.99 11.97 4.17
CA ALA A 25 19.58 13.36 4.33
C ALA A 25 20.69 14.29 3.79
N PHE A 26 20.51 14.78 2.55
CA PHE A 26 21.59 15.29 1.71
C PHE A 26 22.37 16.48 2.30
N ASN A 27 21.76 17.25 3.21
CA ASN A 27 22.34 18.44 3.82
C ASN A 27 22.73 18.28 5.30
N LEU A 28 22.86 17.08 5.88
CA LEU A 28 23.43 16.95 7.23
C LEU A 28 24.97 16.99 7.23
N ASP A 29 25.59 17.62 8.23
CA ASP A 29 27.04 17.54 8.51
C ASP A 29 27.35 16.28 9.31
N ALA A 30 27.74 15.23 8.58
CA ALA A 30 28.27 13.98 9.13
C ALA A 30 29.80 14.01 9.35
N GLU A 31 30.52 15.08 8.98
CA GLU A 31 31.97 15.21 9.18
C GLU A 31 32.29 15.62 10.62
N ARG A 32 31.49 16.50 11.23
CA ARG A 32 31.72 17.04 12.60
C ARG A 32 30.47 17.08 13.49
N PRO A 33 29.78 15.96 13.73
CA PRO A 33 28.66 15.93 14.67
C PRO A 33 29.07 16.24 16.12
N ALA A 34 28.10 16.70 16.91
CA ALA A 34 28.23 16.87 18.35
C ALA A 34 27.89 15.55 19.07
N VAL A 35 28.90 14.92 19.67
CA VAL A 35 28.78 13.65 20.38
C VAL A 35 28.82 13.90 21.89
N TYR A 36 27.84 13.36 22.60
CA TYR A 36 27.68 13.37 24.04
C TYR A 36 27.64 11.93 24.56
N SER A 37 28.23 11.65 25.72
CA SER A 37 28.23 10.31 26.32
C SER A 37 27.97 10.37 27.82
N GLY A 38 27.31 9.34 28.34
CA GLY A 38 26.97 9.19 29.76
C GLY A 38 27.79 8.13 30.48
N ALA A 39 27.27 7.64 31.61
CA ALA A 39 27.86 6.53 32.34
C ALA A 39 27.52 5.19 31.67
N GLN A 40 28.48 4.27 31.60
CA GLN A 40 28.29 2.97 30.96
C GLN A 40 27.16 2.15 31.64
N GLY A 41 26.24 1.61 30.85
CA GLY A 41 25.08 0.84 31.30
C GLY A 41 23.90 1.69 31.80
N SER A 42 24.01 3.02 31.81
CA SER A 42 22.94 3.92 32.27
C SER A 42 21.80 4.11 31.26
N TYR A 43 22.00 3.63 30.03
CA TYR A 43 21.17 3.88 28.84
C TYR A 43 21.11 5.39 28.53
N PHE A 44 22.23 6.10 28.62
CA PHE A 44 22.30 7.51 28.25
C PHE A 44 21.98 7.68 26.75
N GLY A 45 21.02 8.53 26.42
CA GLY A 45 20.53 8.71 25.04
C GLY A 45 19.26 7.91 24.73
N PHE A 46 18.66 7.26 25.73
CA PHE A 46 17.39 6.52 25.61
C PHE A 46 16.18 7.43 25.36
N ALA A 47 16.20 8.63 25.95
CA ALA A 47 15.31 9.73 25.59
C ALA A 47 16.14 11.00 25.37
N VAL A 48 15.74 11.81 24.40
CA VAL A 48 16.36 13.12 24.10
C VAL A 48 15.27 14.15 23.78
N ASP A 49 15.51 15.40 24.18
CA ASP A 49 14.70 16.56 23.79
C ASP A 49 15.47 17.88 23.94
N PHE A 50 15.01 18.98 23.35
CA PHE A 50 15.64 20.29 23.47
C PHE A 50 15.00 21.17 24.55
N PHE A 51 15.84 21.84 25.34
CA PHE A 51 15.44 22.78 26.40
C PHE A 51 15.98 24.18 26.09
N ALA A 52 15.08 25.06 25.65
CA ALA A 52 15.33 26.46 25.38
C ALA A 52 14.45 27.34 26.32
N PRO A 53 14.87 27.55 27.58
CA PRO A 53 14.18 28.44 28.50
C PRO A 53 14.15 29.91 28.04
N ASP A 54 15.17 30.34 27.30
CA ASP A 54 15.30 31.67 26.72
C ASP A 54 16.06 31.61 25.38
N PRO A 55 15.81 32.54 24.42
CA PRO A 55 16.34 32.45 23.04
C PRO A 55 17.87 32.47 22.91
N SER A 56 18.57 32.82 23.99
CA SER A 56 20.03 32.87 24.12
C SER A 56 20.66 31.59 24.67
N SER A 57 19.87 30.70 25.28
CA SER A 57 20.38 29.59 26.09
C SER A 57 19.69 28.28 25.72
N ILE A 58 20.25 27.55 24.75
CA ILE A 58 19.72 26.25 24.34
C ILE A 58 20.59 25.11 24.89
N PHE A 59 19.92 24.14 25.49
CA PHE A 59 20.52 22.94 26.07
C PHE A 59 19.89 21.70 25.48
N LEU A 60 20.65 20.63 25.43
CA LEU A 60 20.14 19.28 25.16
C LEU A 60 19.72 18.63 26.48
N LEU A 61 18.56 17.99 26.54
CA LEU A 61 18.19 17.06 27.59
C LEU A 61 18.44 15.62 27.16
N VAL A 62 19.02 14.82 28.04
CA VAL A 62 19.27 13.39 27.80
C VAL A 62 18.80 12.56 29.00
N GLY A 63 17.90 11.62 28.75
CA GLY A 63 17.48 10.60 29.69
C GLY A 63 18.47 9.45 29.78
N ALA A 64 18.68 8.96 31.01
CA ALA A 64 19.52 7.82 31.34
C ALA A 64 18.78 6.94 32.40
N PRO A 65 17.80 6.12 31.99
CA PRO A 65 16.86 5.46 32.90
C PRO A 65 17.48 4.42 33.83
N LYS A 66 18.69 3.93 33.55
CA LYS A 66 19.44 3.01 34.43
C LYS A 66 20.57 3.68 35.20
N ALA A 67 20.66 5.02 35.17
CA ALA A 67 21.67 5.71 35.98
C ALA A 67 21.47 5.42 37.48
N ASN A 68 22.58 5.18 38.19
CA ASN A 68 22.59 5.24 39.65
C ASN A 68 22.61 6.70 40.10
N THR A 69 21.81 7.02 41.11
CA THR A 69 21.63 8.37 41.66
C THR A 69 22.19 8.44 43.09
N THR A 70 22.11 9.62 43.72
CA THR A 70 22.46 9.81 45.14
C THR A 70 21.29 9.55 46.11
N GLN A 71 20.19 8.97 45.62
CA GLN A 71 19.00 8.69 46.43
C GLN A 71 19.25 7.54 47.42
N HIS A 72 18.78 7.69 48.65
CA HIS A 72 19.05 6.72 49.71
C HIS A 72 18.36 5.37 49.43
N ASN A 73 19.14 4.29 49.42
CA ASN A 73 18.72 2.91 49.15
C ASN A 73 17.99 2.68 47.80
N VAL A 74 18.29 3.51 46.79
CA VAL A 74 17.78 3.36 45.42
C VAL A 74 18.88 2.85 44.48
N VAL A 75 18.59 1.82 43.69
CA VAL A 75 19.49 1.24 42.68
C VAL A 75 18.89 1.42 41.28
N GLU A 76 19.68 1.86 40.30
CA GLU A 76 19.21 2.19 38.94
C GLU A 76 17.93 3.06 38.94
N GLY A 77 17.91 4.09 39.80
CA GLY A 77 16.76 5.00 39.90
C GLY A 77 16.47 5.78 38.61
N GLY A 78 17.49 5.97 37.77
CA GLY A 78 17.42 6.76 36.54
C GLY A 78 17.61 8.25 36.78
N GLN A 79 18.06 8.99 35.77
CA GLN A 79 18.18 10.45 35.82
C GLN A 79 18.02 11.11 34.44
N VAL A 80 17.86 12.43 34.44
CA VAL A 80 17.92 13.27 33.24
C VAL A 80 19.07 14.25 33.38
N LEU A 81 19.85 14.41 32.31
CA LEU A 81 21.01 15.31 32.26
C LEU A 81 20.73 16.47 31.31
N ARG A 82 21.16 17.67 31.70
CA ARG A 82 21.24 18.86 30.84
C ARG A 82 22.66 18.97 30.29
N CYS A 83 22.79 18.86 28.97
CA CYS A 83 24.04 18.97 28.24
C CYS A 83 24.16 20.36 27.57
N ASN A 84 25.34 20.98 27.72
CA ASN A 84 25.64 22.24 27.04
C ASN A 84 25.96 22.01 25.56
N TRP A 85 25.30 22.75 24.67
CA TRP A 85 25.60 22.78 23.23
C TRP A 85 27.03 23.27 22.94
N ASN A 86 27.44 24.36 23.61
CA ASN A 86 28.75 24.99 23.40
C ASN A 86 29.93 24.08 23.79
N SER A 87 31.08 24.37 23.18
CA SER A 87 32.25 23.51 22.90
C SER A 87 32.74 22.52 23.98
N ASN A 88 32.44 22.74 25.26
CA ASN A 88 32.84 21.85 26.35
C ASN A 88 31.95 20.59 26.46
N ARG A 89 30.81 20.51 25.74
CA ARG A 89 29.91 19.33 25.64
C ARG A 89 29.51 18.67 26.98
N ASN A 90 29.57 19.41 28.08
CA ASN A 90 29.42 18.88 29.43
C ASN A 90 27.95 18.64 29.78
N CYS A 91 27.66 17.50 30.42
CA CYS A 91 26.32 17.08 30.85
C CYS A 91 26.22 17.04 32.37
N GLN A 92 25.23 17.74 32.95
CA GLN A 92 24.98 17.81 34.39
C GLN A 92 23.62 17.18 34.73
N PRO A 93 23.50 16.32 35.75
CA PRO A 93 22.21 15.79 36.17
C PRO A 93 21.31 16.88 36.74
N ILE A 94 20.02 16.82 36.40
CA ILE A 94 18.97 17.69 36.94
C ILE A 94 18.37 17.00 38.18
N ILE A 95 18.32 17.72 39.31
CA ILE A 95 17.75 17.20 40.56
C ILE A 95 16.24 17.46 40.56
N PHE A 96 15.45 16.44 40.22
CA PHE A 96 13.98 16.44 40.33
C PHE A 96 13.51 15.93 41.69
N ASP A 97 14.14 14.87 42.18
CA ASP A 97 13.99 14.27 43.50
C ASP A 97 15.37 13.84 44.01
N SER A 98 15.54 13.82 45.33
CA SER A 98 16.75 13.34 46.02
C SER A 98 16.41 12.39 47.18
N THR A 99 15.13 12.07 47.38
CA THR A 99 14.65 11.18 48.44
C THR A 99 14.72 9.71 48.01
N GLY A 100 14.85 8.82 49.00
CA GLY A 100 14.64 7.38 48.81
C GLY A 100 13.14 7.05 48.69
N ASN A 101 12.76 5.81 49.01
CA ASN A 101 11.34 5.45 49.11
C ASN A 101 10.68 6.17 50.31
N ARG A 102 9.42 6.59 50.15
CA ARG A 102 8.49 6.89 51.25
C ARG A 102 8.03 5.58 51.92
N ASP A 103 7.79 5.61 53.22
CA ASP A 103 7.31 4.46 54.02
C ASP A 103 5.81 4.58 54.35
N PHE A 104 5.11 3.44 54.39
CA PHE A 104 3.72 3.32 54.85
C PHE A 104 3.67 3.09 56.37
N ALA A 105 4.55 2.21 56.84
CA ALA A 105 4.84 1.94 58.24
C ALA A 105 6.36 1.65 58.37
N PRO A 106 6.93 1.63 59.60
CA PRO A 106 8.32 1.23 59.78
C PRO A 106 8.61 -0.14 59.13
N ASP A 107 9.69 -0.21 58.35
CA ASP A 107 10.10 -1.37 57.54
C ASP A 107 9.10 -1.83 56.45
N ASP A 108 8.07 -1.03 56.11
CA ASP A 108 7.07 -1.32 55.07
C ASP A 108 6.98 -0.15 54.04
N PRO A 109 7.79 -0.18 52.96
CA PRO A 109 7.90 0.92 52.00
C PRO A 109 6.64 1.08 51.15
N LEU A 110 6.14 2.32 51.05
CA LEU A 110 4.93 2.69 50.29
C LEU A 110 5.16 2.76 48.77
N GLU A 111 6.41 2.98 48.36
CA GLU A 111 6.83 3.08 46.96
C GLU A 111 8.19 2.41 46.71
N PHE A 112 8.51 2.11 45.46
CA PHE A 112 9.77 1.47 45.07
C PHE A 112 10.40 2.20 43.88
N LYS A 113 11.40 3.04 44.16
CA LYS A 113 12.13 3.83 43.17
C LYS A 113 13.29 3.08 42.48
N SER A 114 13.70 1.92 42.99
CA SER A 114 14.77 1.11 42.37
C SER A 114 14.31 0.48 41.07
N HIS A 115 15.11 0.63 40.01
CA HIS A 115 14.80 0.27 38.61
C HIS A 115 13.53 0.94 38.05
N GLN A 116 13.10 2.09 38.58
CA GLN A 116 11.88 2.79 38.13
C GLN A 116 11.95 3.38 36.71
N TRP A 117 13.16 3.41 36.11
CA TRP A 117 13.45 3.99 34.79
C TRP A 117 13.14 5.50 34.68
N PHE A 118 13.55 6.29 35.69
CA PHE A 118 13.36 7.75 35.62
C PHE A 118 14.20 8.38 34.51
N GLY A 119 13.55 9.15 33.63
CA GLY A 119 14.16 9.66 32.40
C GLY A 119 14.03 8.70 31.21
N ALA A 120 13.22 7.64 31.30
CA ALA A 120 12.82 6.86 30.13
C ALA A 120 12.00 7.68 29.12
N SER A 121 11.28 8.68 29.60
CA SER A 121 10.66 9.72 28.77
C SER A 121 10.99 11.10 29.35
N VAL A 122 11.28 12.05 28.45
CA VAL A 122 11.66 13.43 28.77
C VAL A 122 11.04 14.35 27.73
N ARG A 123 10.41 15.45 28.18
CA ARG A 123 9.89 16.53 27.33
C ARG A 123 10.22 17.89 27.92
N SER A 124 10.43 18.89 27.07
CA SER A 124 10.54 20.29 27.51
C SER A 124 9.65 21.22 26.71
N LYS A 125 9.21 22.30 27.36
CA LYS A 125 8.52 23.42 26.72
C LYS A 125 8.79 24.69 27.50
N ASN A 126 9.37 25.69 26.83
CA ASN A 126 9.81 26.94 27.43
C ASN A 126 10.73 26.66 28.65
N ASP A 127 10.40 27.23 29.81
CA ASP A 127 11.06 27.10 31.11
C ASP A 127 10.81 25.77 31.85
N LYS A 128 10.06 24.84 31.24
CA LYS A 128 9.52 23.64 31.91
C LYS A 128 10.09 22.36 31.35
N ILE A 129 10.33 21.39 32.24
CA ILE A 129 10.80 20.05 31.90
C ILE A 129 9.92 19.01 32.61
N LEU A 130 9.38 18.06 31.86
CA LEU A 130 8.66 16.90 32.37
C LEU A 130 9.50 15.64 32.09
N ALA A 131 9.76 14.84 33.12
CA ALA A 131 10.45 13.57 32.99
C ALA A 131 9.69 12.49 33.77
N CYS A 132 9.66 11.25 33.28
CA CYS A 132 8.89 10.18 33.91
C CYS A 132 9.69 8.92 34.21
N ALA A 133 9.16 8.14 35.16
CA ALA A 133 9.60 6.83 35.61
C ALA A 133 8.45 5.82 35.37
N PRO A 134 8.35 5.22 34.17
CA PRO A 134 7.21 4.37 33.82
C PRO A 134 7.19 3.03 34.55
N LEU A 135 8.29 2.63 35.18
CA LEU A 135 8.42 1.43 36.02
C LEU A 135 8.50 1.78 37.51
N TYR A 136 8.10 2.98 37.92
CA TYR A 136 7.84 3.29 39.31
C TYR A 136 6.72 2.40 39.86
N HIS A 137 6.98 1.70 40.96
CA HIS A 137 6.00 0.83 41.60
C HIS A 137 5.47 1.42 42.91
N TRP A 138 4.20 1.13 43.19
CA TRP A 138 3.41 1.62 44.30
C TRP A 138 2.85 0.44 45.11
N ARG A 139 2.80 0.56 46.45
CA ARG A 139 2.30 -0.50 47.33
C ARG A 139 0.77 -0.56 47.41
N THR A 140 0.09 0.54 47.09
CA THR A 140 -1.28 0.88 47.53
C THR A 140 -1.39 1.16 49.04
N GLU A 141 -2.41 1.93 49.40
CA GLU A 141 -2.75 2.27 50.80
C GLU A 141 -3.67 1.21 51.46
N THR A 142 -4.29 0.33 50.66
CA THR A 142 -5.33 -0.62 51.09
C THR A 142 -4.84 -2.06 51.24
N LYS A 143 -3.87 -2.48 50.43
CA LYS A 143 -3.26 -3.82 50.44
C LYS A 143 -1.73 -3.70 50.28
N GLN A 144 -0.99 -4.80 50.43
CA GLN A 144 0.47 -4.81 50.22
C GLN A 144 0.77 -5.41 48.84
N GLU A 145 0.77 -4.55 47.83
CA GLU A 145 1.04 -4.92 46.44
C GLU A 145 2.37 -4.34 45.94
N ARG A 146 2.64 -4.51 44.64
CA ARG A 146 3.69 -3.78 43.93
C ARG A 146 3.24 -3.43 42.52
N GLU A 147 2.32 -2.47 42.43
CA GLU A 147 1.64 -2.02 41.21
C GLU A 147 2.51 -1.01 40.41
N PRO A 148 2.86 -1.26 39.14
CA PRO A 148 3.66 -0.36 38.31
C PRO A 148 2.82 0.81 37.75
N VAL A 149 2.30 1.67 38.63
CA VAL A 149 1.43 2.80 38.26
C VAL A 149 2.13 3.87 37.42
N GLY A 150 3.47 3.98 37.51
CA GLY A 150 4.26 5.06 36.91
C GLY A 150 4.14 6.40 37.63
N THR A 151 5.17 7.24 37.51
CA THR A 151 5.16 8.62 38.04
C THR A 151 5.97 9.56 37.15
N CYS A 152 5.65 10.85 37.18
CA CYS A 152 6.40 11.91 36.51
C CYS A 152 6.80 13.03 37.47
N TYR A 153 7.89 13.72 37.15
CA TYR A 153 8.31 14.94 37.83
C TYR A 153 8.32 16.10 36.84
N LEU A 154 7.60 17.16 37.18
CA LEU A 154 7.52 18.40 36.43
C LEU A 154 8.36 19.47 37.14
N LEU A 155 9.43 19.92 36.49
CA LEU A 155 10.20 21.08 36.90
C LEU A 155 9.66 22.32 36.16
N ALA A 156 9.26 23.34 36.93
CA ALA A 156 8.87 24.65 36.41
C ALA A 156 9.69 25.72 37.14
N GLY A 157 10.62 26.37 36.42
CA GLY A 157 11.65 27.20 37.04
C GLY A 157 12.48 26.42 38.06
N SER A 158 12.38 26.77 39.33
CA SER A 158 13.04 26.07 40.45
C SER A 158 12.13 25.14 41.26
N LYS A 159 10.83 25.05 40.94
CA LYS A 159 9.88 24.17 41.66
C LYS A 159 9.73 22.84 40.92
N SER A 160 10.14 21.75 41.57
CA SER A 160 9.81 20.37 41.17
C SER A 160 8.48 19.96 41.81
N VAL A 161 7.60 19.29 41.07
CA VAL A 161 6.35 18.68 41.57
C VAL A 161 6.16 17.27 41.01
N GLU A 162 5.58 16.37 41.80
CA GLU A 162 5.21 15.02 41.37
C GLU A 162 3.85 15.06 40.64
N TYR A 163 3.75 14.36 39.52
CA TYR A 163 2.54 14.19 38.71
C TYR A 163 2.37 12.71 38.39
N ALA A 164 1.47 12.05 39.12
CA ALA A 164 1.24 10.60 39.04
C ALA A 164 -0.27 10.30 38.86
N PRO A 165 -0.89 10.65 37.72
CA PRO A 165 -2.34 10.61 37.56
C PRO A 165 -2.95 9.20 37.61
N CYS A 166 -2.14 8.16 37.38
CA CYS A 166 -2.55 6.76 37.56
C CYS A 166 -2.37 6.22 38.99
N ARG A 167 -1.66 6.94 39.87
CA ARG A 167 -1.61 6.61 41.30
C ARG A 167 -2.88 7.14 41.96
N SER A 168 -3.95 6.36 41.84
CA SER A 168 -5.30 6.73 42.23
C SER A 168 -5.95 5.66 43.12
N THR A 169 -7.24 5.82 43.43
CA THR A 169 -8.04 4.82 44.17
C THR A 169 -8.52 3.66 43.30
N THR A 170 -8.36 3.71 41.97
CA THR A 170 -8.62 2.56 41.07
C THR A 170 -7.33 1.79 40.87
N ILE A 171 -7.01 0.97 41.87
CA ILE A 171 -5.87 0.05 41.92
C ILE A 171 -6.07 -1.15 40.96
N ASP A 172 -5.23 -2.18 41.04
CA ASP A 172 -5.34 -3.43 40.29
C ASP A 172 -5.27 -3.30 38.75
N ALA A 173 -5.29 -4.45 38.05
CA ALA A 173 -5.17 -4.53 36.60
C ALA A 173 -6.45 -4.13 35.84
N ASP A 174 -7.63 -4.28 36.46
CA ASP A 174 -8.90 -3.78 35.93
C ASP A 174 -9.03 -2.25 36.06
N GLY A 175 -8.25 -1.63 36.95
CA GLY A 175 -8.13 -0.19 37.12
C GLY A 175 -6.87 0.40 36.47
N GLN A 176 -6.07 1.09 37.27
CA GLN A 176 -4.85 1.82 36.86
C GLN A 176 -3.57 1.32 37.55
N GLY A 177 -3.64 0.26 38.36
CA GLY A 177 -2.46 -0.28 39.09
C GLY A 177 -1.30 -0.63 38.15
N PHE A 178 -1.60 -1.17 36.97
CA PHE A 178 -0.60 -1.51 35.96
C PHE A 178 -0.39 -0.42 34.89
N CYS A 179 -0.90 0.80 35.09
CA CYS A 179 -0.93 1.87 34.09
C CYS A 179 0.43 2.17 33.42
N GLN A 180 1.55 2.13 34.15
CA GLN A 180 2.85 2.61 33.68
C GLN A 180 2.80 4.07 33.18
N GLY A 181 2.10 4.93 33.92
CA GLY A 181 1.85 6.32 33.54
C GLY A 181 3.13 7.11 33.31
N GLY A 182 3.21 7.78 32.16
CA GLY A 182 4.40 8.52 31.72
C GLY A 182 5.30 7.73 30.77
N PHE A 183 4.93 6.50 30.42
CA PHE A 183 5.56 5.70 29.37
C PHE A 183 5.63 6.45 28.02
N SER A 184 4.66 7.32 27.75
CA SER A 184 4.82 8.41 26.78
C SER A 184 4.31 9.74 27.35
N ILE A 185 4.88 10.84 26.87
CA ILE A 185 4.51 12.21 27.23
C ILE A 185 4.70 13.19 26.07
N ASP A 186 3.90 14.26 26.07
CA ASP A 186 4.07 15.46 25.24
C ASP A 186 3.48 16.72 25.89
N PHE A 187 3.82 17.91 25.38
CA PHE A 187 3.23 19.19 25.78
C PHE A 187 2.37 19.82 24.68
N THR A 188 1.13 20.15 25.01
CA THR A 188 0.25 20.87 24.08
C THR A 188 0.67 22.32 23.89
N LYS A 189 0.39 22.91 22.71
CA LYS A 189 0.54 24.36 22.48
C LYS A 189 -0.17 25.18 23.59
N GLY A 190 -1.36 24.73 24.02
CA GLY A 190 -2.17 25.31 25.11
C GLY A 190 -1.72 25.03 26.55
N ASP A 191 -0.48 24.58 26.77
CA ASP A 191 0.12 24.37 28.11
C ASP A 191 -0.59 23.33 28.98
N ARG A 192 -0.97 22.23 28.34
CA ARG A 192 -1.35 20.97 29.00
C ARG A 192 -0.24 19.94 28.82
N VAL A 193 -0.13 19.02 29.77
CA VAL A 193 0.58 17.74 29.57
C VAL A 193 -0.37 16.79 28.83
N LEU A 194 0.16 15.94 27.95
CA LEU A 194 -0.46 14.69 27.54
C LEU A 194 0.44 13.55 28.06
N LEU A 195 -0.17 12.51 28.61
CA LEU A 195 0.50 11.36 29.21
C LEU A 195 -0.17 10.06 28.73
N GLY A 196 0.64 9.12 28.25
CA GLY A 196 0.23 7.75 27.96
C GLY A 196 0.51 6.81 29.12
N GLY A 197 -0.44 5.92 29.38
CA GLY A 197 -0.38 4.87 30.40
C GLY A 197 -0.92 3.56 29.81
N PRO A 198 -0.06 2.73 29.19
CA PRO A 198 -0.51 1.65 28.32
C PRO A 198 -1.03 0.39 29.02
N GLY A 199 -0.82 0.25 30.33
CA GLY A 199 -1.28 -0.93 31.08
C GLY A 199 -2.62 -0.76 31.82
N SER A 200 -3.25 0.41 31.78
CA SER A 200 -4.58 0.63 32.38
C SER A 200 -5.63 -0.27 31.73
N PHE A 201 -6.59 -0.73 32.54
CA PHE A 201 -7.77 -1.52 32.12
C PHE A 201 -7.37 -2.76 31.31
N TYR A 202 -6.75 -3.76 31.94
CA TYR A 202 -6.24 -4.98 31.28
C TYR A 202 -5.40 -4.71 30.02
N TRP A 203 -4.50 -3.73 30.11
CA TRP A 203 -3.64 -3.29 29.00
C TRP A 203 -4.39 -2.83 27.73
N GLN A 204 -5.66 -2.43 27.84
CA GLN A 204 -6.30 -1.57 26.83
C GLN A 204 -5.47 -0.31 26.62
N GLY A 205 -4.99 0.29 27.71
CA GLY A 205 -4.19 1.50 27.75
C GLY A 205 -5.02 2.78 27.86
N GLN A 206 -4.35 3.88 28.19
CA GLN A 206 -5.01 5.14 28.56
C GLN A 206 -4.22 6.37 28.10
N LEU A 207 -4.94 7.42 27.72
CA LEU A 207 -4.43 8.78 27.60
C LEU A 207 -5.01 9.64 28.72
N ILE A 208 -4.18 10.46 29.34
CA ILE A 208 -4.56 11.44 30.37
C ILE A 208 -3.93 12.80 30.01
N SER A 209 -4.69 13.88 30.12
CA SER A 209 -4.20 15.24 29.88
C SER A 209 -4.69 16.23 30.92
N ASP A 210 -3.75 16.92 31.56
CA ASP A 210 -3.97 17.88 32.65
C ASP A 210 -3.29 19.22 32.36
N ARG A 211 -3.79 20.32 32.96
CA ARG A 211 -3.22 21.66 32.78
C ARG A 211 -1.93 21.79 33.62
N VAL A 212 -0.86 22.29 33.00
CA VAL A 212 0.43 22.51 33.67
C VAL A 212 0.30 23.41 34.90
N THR A 213 -0.53 24.45 34.80
CA THR A 213 -0.85 25.36 35.91
C THR A 213 -1.53 24.66 37.07
N GLU A 214 -2.39 23.66 36.80
CA GLU A 214 -3.13 22.94 37.83
C GLU A 214 -2.25 21.89 38.53
N ILE A 215 -1.42 21.16 37.78
CA ILE A 215 -0.41 20.23 38.32
C ILE A 215 0.48 20.95 39.34
N VAL A 216 0.97 22.14 39.00
CA VAL A 216 1.85 22.95 39.87
C VAL A 216 1.11 23.57 41.06
N ALA A 217 -0.20 23.87 40.92
CA ALA A 217 -1.01 24.51 41.97
C ALA A 217 -1.59 23.54 43.00
N LYS A 218 -2.02 22.34 42.58
CA LYS A 218 -2.65 21.32 43.45
C LYS A 218 -1.67 20.34 44.10
N TYR A 219 -0.39 20.37 43.74
CA TYR A 219 0.62 19.49 44.35
C TYR A 219 0.79 19.74 45.86
N ASP A 220 0.41 18.75 46.66
CA ASP A 220 0.79 18.59 48.07
C ASP A 220 1.55 17.27 48.25
N SER A 221 2.77 17.36 48.76
CA SER A 221 3.63 16.26 49.21
C SER A 221 2.95 15.20 50.11
N LYS A 222 1.86 15.55 50.80
CA LYS A 222 1.11 14.68 51.72
C LYS A 222 -0.07 13.95 51.06
N VAL A 223 -0.42 14.27 49.82
CA VAL A 223 -1.58 13.72 49.12
C VAL A 223 -1.12 12.88 47.94
N TYR A 224 -1.05 11.56 48.13
CA TYR A 224 -0.52 10.65 47.12
C TYR A 224 -1.41 10.52 45.87
N SER A 225 -2.73 10.61 46.05
CA SER A 225 -3.74 10.56 44.98
C SER A 225 -4.38 11.95 44.75
N THR A 226 -3.71 12.83 43.99
CA THR A 226 -4.23 14.16 43.64
C THR A 226 -5.35 14.07 42.59
N LYS A 227 -6.40 14.91 42.70
CA LYS A 227 -7.47 15.03 41.69
C LYS A 227 -7.46 16.41 41.02
N TYR A 228 -7.40 16.41 39.69
CA TYR A 228 -7.43 17.60 38.85
C TYR A 228 -8.84 17.81 38.28
N ASP A 229 -9.29 19.06 38.13
CA ASP A 229 -10.68 19.42 37.80
C ASP A 229 -10.90 19.47 36.29
N ASP A 230 -9.91 19.94 35.52
CA ASP A 230 -9.94 20.04 34.06
C ASP A 230 -9.37 18.79 33.36
N GLN A 231 -9.23 17.66 34.07
CA GLN A 231 -8.64 16.42 33.56
C GLN A 231 -9.45 15.83 32.40
N LEU A 232 -8.76 15.54 31.29
CA LEU A 232 -9.29 14.70 30.21
C LEU A 232 -8.62 13.34 30.25
N ALA A 233 -9.39 12.26 30.32
CA ALA A 233 -8.88 10.89 30.29
C ALA A 233 -9.74 9.98 29.41
N THR A 234 -9.12 9.01 28.75
CA THR A 234 -9.86 7.89 28.14
C THR A 234 -10.40 6.96 29.23
N ARG A 235 -11.47 6.23 28.89
CA ARG A 235 -12.25 5.37 29.80
C ARG A 235 -12.11 3.90 29.37
N PRO A 236 -12.32 2.94 30.28
CA PRO A 236 -12.33 1.51 29.93
C PRO A 236 -13.36 1.20 28.84
N ALA A 237 -12.99 0.30 27.94
CA ALA A 237 -13.79 -0.26 26.87
C ALA A 237 -14.16 -1.73 27.17
N SER A 238 -14.77 -2.42 26.20
CA SER A 238 -15.02 -3.86 26.30
C SER A 238 -13.74 -4.68 26.15
N ALA A 239 -13.74 -5.90 26.71
CA ALA A 239 -12.58 -6.81 26.71
C ALA A 239 -12.02 -7.18 25.32
N ALA A 240 -12.74 -6.88 24.24
CA ALA A 240 -12.25 -6.99 22.87
C ALA A 240 -11.12 -5.99 22.52
N PHE A 241 -10.86 -5.01 23.40
CA PHE A 241 -9.77 -4.03 23.28
C PHE A 241 -8.62 -4.28 24.28
N ASP A 242 -8.70 -5.29 25.14
CA ASP A 242 -7.63 -5.65 26.06
C ASP A 242 -6.33 -5.95 25.29
N ASP A 243 -5.17 -5.84 25.95
CA ASP A 243 -3.85 -6.02 25.33
C ASP A 243 -3.51 -5.07 24.15
N SER A 244 -4.31 -4.03 23.87
CA SER A 244 -4.10 -3.11 22.72
C SER A 244 -2.98 -2.08 22.89
N TYR A 245 -2.62 -1.75 24.13
CA TYR A 245 -1.54 -0.82 24.50
C TYR A 245 -1.73 0.64 24.02
N LEU A 246 -2.92 1.22 24.17
CA LEU A 246 -3.18 2.63 23.87
C LEU A 246 -2.26 3.55 24.70
N GLY A 247 -1.51 4.42 24.01
CA GLY A 247 -0.55 5.32 24.66
C GLY A 247 0.87 4.73 24.78
N ALA A 248 1.12 3.53 24.23
CA ALA A 248 2.45 2.97 24.09
C ALA A 248 3.11 3.29 22.73
N PRO A 249 4.26 3.98 22.71
CA PRO A 249 5.35 3.61 21.81
C PRO A 249 5.90 2.26 22.28
N SER A 250 5.28 1.16 21.86
CA SER A 250 5.38 -0.15 22.53
C SER A 250 6.78 -0.76 22.54
N ALA A 251 7.50 -0.55 23.63
CA ALA A 251 8.78 -1.17 23.92
C ALA A 251 8.61 -2.53 24.63
N LEU A 252 8.86 -3.62 23.90
CA LEU A 252 9.19 -4.94 24.48
C LEU A 252 10.67 -5.32 24.29
N GLU A 253 11.44 -4.45 23.63
CA GLU A 253 12.89 -4.38 23.71
C GLU A 253 13.29 -2.98 24.21
N PRO A 254 14.37 -2.84 25.01
CA PRO A 254 14.91 -1.52 25.34
C PRO A 254 15.58 -0.91 24.10
N GLY A 255 15.05 0.16 23.52
CA GLY A 255 15.87 0.92 22.57
C GLY A 255 15.32 2.03 21.68
N CYS A 256 14.01 2.31 21.62
CA CYS A 256 13.50 3.48 20.88
C CYS A 256 12.25 4.06 21.52
N PHE A 257 12.15 5.39 21.51
CA PHE A 257 11.09 6.17 22.17
C PHE A 257 10.62 7.29 21.25
N LEU A 258 9.30 7.44 21.07
CA LEU A 258 8.78 8.63 20.43
C LEU A 258 7.46 9.20 20.94
N ARG A 259 7.46 10.51 20.70
CA ARG A 259 6.39 11.51 20.61
C ARG A 259 4.98 10.96 20.42
N VAL A 260 4.07 11.59 21.16
CA VAL A 260 2.60 11.51 21.03
C VAL A 260 2.15 12.92 20.65
N PHE A 261 2.64 13.40 19.50
CA PHE A 261 2.65 14.84 19.22
C PHE A 261 1.30 15.38 18.76
N LEU A 262 0.94 16.54 19.29
CA LEU A 262 -0.39 17.12 19.09
C LEU A 262 -0.60 17.85 17.76
N PHE A 263 -1.84 17.71 17.28
CA PHE A 263 -2.50 18.63 16.37
C PHE A 263 -2.75 20.00 17.03
N ILE A 264 -3.41 20.91 16.31
CA ILE A 264 -3.89 22.18 16.89
C ILE A 264 -4.95 21.87 17.96
N SER A 265 -4.50 21.76 19.22
CA SER A 265 -5.26 21.36 20.42
C SER A 265 -5.75 19.91 20.50
N ASP A 266 -5.42 19.02 19.56
CA ASP A 266 -5.91 17.62 19.53
C ASP A 266 -4.79 16.57 19.64
N PHE A 267 -5.08 15.40 20.22
CA PHE A 267 -4.11 14.35 20.58
C PHE A 267 -3.98 13.28 19.49
N VAL A 268 -2.77 12.72 19.27
CA VAL A 268 -2.52 11.58 18.36
C VAL A 268 -1.74 10.49 19.09
N SER A 269 -2.25 9.25 19.12
CA SER A 269 -1.67 8.16 19.90
C SER A 269 -1.54 6.86 19.12
N GLY A 270 -0.43 6.14 19.34
CA GLY A 270 -0.23 4.77 18.87
C GLY A 270 -0.99 3.75 19.72
N VAL A 271 -1.49 2.72 19.04
CA VAL A 271 -2.18 1.56 19.62
C VAL A 271 -1.69 0.28 18.93
N PRO A 272 -0.39 -0.07 19.06
CA PRO A 272 0.31 -0.97 18.13
C PRO A 272 -0.08 -2.45 18.22
N ARG A 273 -0.84 -2.87 19.26
CA ARG A 273 -1.40 -4.23 19.34
C ARG A 273 -2.89 -4.31 18.97
N ALA A 274 -3.57 -3.18 18.73
CA ALA A 274 -4.98 -3.14 18.35
C ALA A 274 -5.27 -3.90 17.04
N ALA A 275 -6.57 -4.17 16.81
CA ALA A 275 -7.07 -4.89 15.65
C ALA A 275 -6.35 -6.22 15.40
N ARG A 276 -6.14 -7.02 16.45
CA ARG A 276 -5.40 -8.30 16.43
C ARG A 276 -3.95 -8.14 15.94
N THR A 277 -3.21 -7.18 16.50
CA THR A 277 -1.81 -6.86 16.19
C THR A 277 -1.54 -6.33 14.78
N LEU A 278 -2.57 -5.94 14.01
CA LEU A 278 -2.39 -5.07 12.84
C LEU A 278 -1.79 -3.71 13.25
N GLY A 279 -2.13 -3.25 14.47
CA GLY A 279 -1.73 -1.96 15.01
C GLY A 279 -2.60 -0.82 14.48
N MET A 280 -2.79 0.21 15.29
CA MET A 280 -3.60 1.39 14.95
C MET A 280 -2.95 2.68 15.42
N VAL A 281 -3.39 3.80 14.86
CA VAL A 281 -3.15 5.16 15.37
C VAL A 281 -4.47 5.90 15.45
N SER A 282 -4.77 6.48 16.62
CA SER A 282 -6.02 7.16 16.91
C SER A 282 -5.79 8.64 17.21
N ILE A 283 -6.59 9.51 16.55
CA ILE A 283 -6.64 10.95 16.82
C ILE A 283 -7.86 11.24 17.71
N TYR A 284 -7.64 11.92 18.84
CA TYR A 284 -8.68 12.32 19.81
C TYR A 284 -8.75 13.85 19.91
N ASN A 285 -9.97 14.39 19.97
CA ASN A 285 -10.18 15.82 20.19
C ASN A 285 -9.72 16.24 21.59
N GLY A 286 -8.79 17.20 21.72
CA GLY A 286 -8.17 17.54 23.00
C GLY A 286 -8.95 18.55 23.85
N LYS A 287 -10.20 18.85 23.48
CA LYS A 287 -11.17 19.54 24.33
C LYS A 287 -12.03 18.58 25.15
N ASN A 288 -12.26 17.35 24.69
CA ASN A 288 -13.21 16.40 25.29
C ASN A 288 -12.78 14.91 25.27
N MET A 289 -11.62 14.57 24.69
CA MET A 289 -11.11 13.20 24.47
C MET A 289 -11.99 12.32 23.54
N SER A 290 -12.81 12.89 22.65
CA SER A 290 -13.57 12.09 21.66
C SER A 290 -12.71 11.67 20.47
N SER A 291 -12.70 10.38 20.12
CA SER A 291 -12.06 9.86 18.91
C SER A 291 -12.59 10.56 17.65
N MET A 292 -11.70 10.94 16.73
CA MET A 292 -12.01 11.63 15.47
C MET A 292 -11.62 10.80 14.24
N TYR A 293 -10.38 10.31 14.20
CA TYR A 293 -9.84 9.54 13.08
C TYR A 293 -9.04 8.34 13.59
N ASN A 294 -9.10 7.23 12.85
CA ASN A 294 -8.35 6.01 13.14
C ASN A 294 -7.64 5.54 11.86
N PHE A 295 -6.36 5.24 11.97
CA PHE A 295 -5.57 4.55 10.96
C PHE A 295 -5.27 3.13 11.45
N THR A 296 -5.23 2.16 10.54
CA THR A 296 -4.97 0.74 10.87
C THR A 296 -3.86 0.22 9.97
N GLY A 297 -2.95 -0.59 10.52
CA GLY A 297 -1.89 -1.25 9.76
C GLY A 297 -2.42 -2.37 8.86
N GLU A 298 -1.67 -2.69 7.81
CA GLU A 298 -2.04 -3.71 6.82
C GLU A 298 -1.41 -5.09 7.09
N GLN A 299 -0.47 -5.18 8.03
CA GLN A 299 0.28 -6.39 8.31
C GLN A 299 0.35 -6.63 9.83
N MET A 300 -0.08 -7.82 10.25
CA MET A 300 -0.03 -8.23 11.67
C MET A 300 1.42 -8.33 12.14
N ALA A 301 1.66 -7.94 13.39
CA ALA A 301 2.98 -7.88 14.03
C ALA A 301 4.00 -6.92 13.38
N ALA A 302 3.61 -6.09 12.40
CA ALA A 302 4.47 -5.01 11.88
C ALA A 302 4.65 -3.83 12.86
N TYR A 303 3.91 -3.82 13.98
CA TYR A 303 3.91 -2.78 15.01
C TYR A 303 3.53 -1.39 14.45
N PHE A 304 2.49 -1.33 13.61
CA PHE A 304 1.98 -0.06 13.07
C PHE A 304 1.48 0.85 14.21
N GLY A 305 2.04 2.06 14.30
CA GLY A 305 1.81 2.98 15.42
C GLY A 305 2.91 2.98 16.48
N TYR A 306 4.02 2.26 16.25
CA TYR A 306 5.19 2.23 17.15
C TYR A 306 5.77 3.62 17.46
N SER A 307 5.84 4.48 16.45
CA SER A 307 6.22 5.88 16.56
C SER A 307 5.26 6.73 15.76
N VAL A 308 4.83 7.87 16.31
CA VAL A 308 4.05 8.88 15.57
C VAL A 308 4.73 10.24 15.63
N ALA A 309 4.58 11.03 14.57
CA ALA A 309 5.05 12.41 14.53
C ALA A 309 4.11 13.28 13.68
N ALA A 310 3.96 14.54 14.07
CA ALA A 310 3.05 15.48 13.39
C ALA A 310 3.84 16.74 13.02
N THR A 311 3.84 17.11 11.74
CA THR A 311 4.48 18.33 11.21
C THR A 311 3.93 18.65 9.83
N ASP A 312 3.80 19.93 9.48
CA ASP A 312 3.63 20.33 8.08
C ASP A 312 4.93 19.98 7.33
N ILE A 313 4.86 19.15 6.29
CA ILE A 313 6.01 18.85 5.40
C ILE A 313 5.86 19.49 4.01
N ASN A 314 4.69 20.04 3.69
CA ASN A 314 4.34 20.46 2.33
C ASN A 314 4.23 22.00 2.16
N GLY A 315 4.03 22.73 3.26
CA GLY A 315 3.98 24.19 3.34
C GLY A 315 2.57 24.79 3.25
N ASP A 316 1.50 23.99 3.30
CA ASP A 316 0.12 24.47 3.18
C ASP A 316 -0.53 24.88 4.52
N ASN A 317 0.21 24.80 5.65
CA ASN A 317 -0.23 25.07 7.03
C ASN A 317 -1.19 24.03 7.63
N TYR A 318 -1.48 22.93 6.94
CA TYR A 318 -2.08 21.74 7.56
C TYR A 318 -0.99 20.87 8.20
N THR A 319 -1.36 20.01 9.15
CA THR A 319 -0.37 19.19 9.89
C THR A 319 -0.39 17.76 9.38
N ASP A 320 0.69 17.35 8.72
CA ASP A 320 0.84 16.01 8.17
C ASP A 320 1.27 15.02 9.27
N LEU A 321 0.77 13.78 9.21
CA LEU A 321 1.00 12.75 10.21
C LEU A 321 1.91 11.64 9.66
N PHE A 322 2.93 11.28 10.44
CA PHE A 322 3.88 10.22 10.15
C PHE A 322 3.65 9.07 11.13
N ILE A 323 3.54 7.84 10.61
CA ILE A 323 3.29 6.62 11.40
C ILE A 323 4.35 5.59 11.06
N GLY A 324 5.09 5.10 12.07
CA GLY A 324 6.07 4.03 11.92
C GLY A 324 5.48 2.63 12.15
N ALA A 325 6.00 1.67 11.39
CA ALA A 325 5.79 0.23 11.51
C ALA A 325 7.16 -0.48 11.32
N PRO A 326 8.04 -0.50 12.34
CA PRO A 326 9.45 -0.87 12.16
C PRO A 326 9.70 -2.35 11.92
N LEU A 327 8.71 -3.21 12.23
CA LEU A 327 8.76 -4.65 11.98
C LEU A 327 8.02 -5.04 10.68
N PHE A 328 7.65 -4.06 9.85
CA PHE A 328 7.02 -4.32 8.55
C PHE A 328 7.95 -5.15 7.65
N MET A 329 7.43 -6.27 7.18
CA MET A 329 8.09 -7.15 6.21
C MET A 329 7.59 -6.87 4.79
N ASP A 330 8.49 -6.45 3.91
CA ASP A 330 8.20 -6.36 2.48
C ASP A 330 8.52 -7.71 1.79
N ARG A 331 8.07 -7.90 0.55
CA ARG A 331 8.49 -9.04 -0.28
C ARG A 331 9.72 -8.67 -1.10
N GLY A 332 10.85 -9.30 -0.78
CA GLY A 332 12.05 -9.20 -1.59
C GLY A 332 11.88 -9.78 -3.00
N SER A 333 12.86 -9.56 -3.86
CA SER A 333 12.85 -10.07 -5.25
C SER A 333 12.87 -11.60 -5.37
N ASP A 334 13.11 -12.33 -4.27
CA ASP A 334 12.97 -13.79 -4.16
C ASP A 334 11.56 -14.22 -3.69
N GLY A 335 10.62 -13.28 -3.55
CA GLY A 335 9.24 -13.47 -3.12
C GLY A 335 9.05 -13.68 -1.62
N LYS A 336 10.13 -13.75 -0.82
CA LYS A 336 10.08 -13.97 0.62
C LYS A 336 9.85 -12.67 1.40
N LEU A 337 9.26 -12.80 2.58
CA LEU A 337 9.13 -11.72 3.55
C LEU A 337 10.51 -11.37 4.14
N GLN A 338 10.81 -10.08 4.20
CA GLN A 338 12.07 -9.51 4.71
C GLN A 338 11.72 -8.30 5.58
N GLU A 339 12.06 -8.33 6.87
CA GLU A 339 11.84 -7.21 7.82
C GLU A 339 12.66 -5.99 7.36
N VAL A 340 11.99 -4.93 6.90
CA VAL A 340 12.65 -3.70 6.45
C VAL A 340 12.16 -2.45 7.19
N GLY A 341 10.93 -2.49 7.73
CA GLY A 341 10.26 -1.34 8.34
C GLY A 341 9.57 -0.42 7.33
N GLN A 342 8.56 0.33 7.76
CA GLN A 342 7.77 1.21 6.91
C GLN A 342 7.33 2.49 7.64
N VAL A 343 7.38 3.63 6.94
CA VAL A 343 6.73 4.89 7.34
C VAL A 343 5.50 5.12 6.45
N SER A 344 4.33 5.35 7.06
CA SER A 344 3.18 5.95 6.39
C SER A 344 3.16 7.45 6.64
N ILE A 345 3.14 8.24 5.56
CA ILE A 345 3.01 9.69 5.55
C ILE A 345 1.58 10.03 5.12
N CYS A 346 0.78 10.50 6.08
CA CYS A 346 -0.61 10.90 5.90
C CYS A 346 -0.67 12.42 5.76
N LEU A 347 -0.61 12.92 4.51
CA LEU A 347 -0.72 14.35 4.22
C LEU A 347 -2.16 14.83 4.47
N GLN A 348 -2.36 15.88 5.26
CA GLN A 348 -3.69 16.42 5.52
C GLN A 348 -4.18 17.26 4.34
N ARG A 349 -5.50 17.24 4.08
CA ARG A 349 -6.14 18.10 3.07
C ARG A 349 -7.21 18.99 3.70
N ALA A 350 -7.38 20.18 3.12
CA ALA A 350 -8.38 21.18 3.55
C ALA A 350 -9.83 20.67 3.54
N SER A 351 -10.12 19.57 2.83
CA SER A 351 -11.40 18.85 2.83
C SER A 351 -11.64 17.97 4.07
N GLY A 352 -10.68 17.86 5.00
CA GLY A 352 -10.77 17.02 6.20
C GLY A 352 -10.37 15.55 5.99
N GLY A 353 -9.86 15.20 4.81
CA GLY A 353 -9.29 13.88 4.50
C GLY A 353 -7.76 13.86 4.60
N PHE A 354 -7.17 12.65 4.55
CA PHE A 354 -5.73 12.43 4.49
C PHE A 354 -5.35 11.68 3.20
N GLN A 355 -4.27 12.10 2.53
CA GLN A 355 -3.65 11.38 1.43
C GLN A 355 -2.44 10.60 1.97
N ILE A 356 -2.49 9.27 1.89
CA ILE A 356 -1.45 8.40 2.46
C ILE A 356 -0.43 8.01 1.40
N THR A 357 0.85 8.21 1.71
CA THR A 357 2.02 7.75 0.93
C THR A 357 2.87 6.86 1.84
N LYS A 358 3.42 5.75 1.33
CA LYS A 358 4.25 4.82 2.11
C LYS A 358 5.70 4.84 1.66
N LEU A 359 6.62 4.74 2.60
CA LEU A 359 8.06 4.58 2.38
C LEU A 359 8.54 3.33 3.11
N ASN A 360 9.00 2.32 2.37
CA ASN A 360 9.60 1.11 2.93
C ASN A 360 11.10 1.35 3.18
N GLY A 361 11.67 0.66 4.16
CA GLY A 361 13.12 0.57 4.33
C GLY A 361 13.77 -0.22 3.18
N PHE A 362 15.05 0.06 2.92
CA PHE A 362 15.83 -0.62 1.88
C PHE A 362 16.82 -1.66 2.43
N GLU A 363 16.96 -1.75 3.75
CA GLU A 363 17.90 -2.65 4.44
C GLU A 363 17.17 -3.60 5.38
N ILE A 364 17.51 -4.89 5.33
CA ILE A 364 16.86 -5.93 6.13
C ILE A 364 17.34 -5.86 7.58
N PHE A 365 16.41 -5.96 8.54
CA PHE A 365 16.62 -5.81 9.99
C PHE A 365 17.15 -4.44 10.45
N ALA A 366 17.19 -3.44 9.56
CA ALA A 366 17.55 -2.07 9.91
C ALA A 366 16.46 -1.35 10.74
N ARG A 367 15.25 -1.93 10.84
CA ARG A 367 14.10 -1.41 11.58
C ARG A 367 13.83 0.06 11.24
N PHE A 368 13.75 0.36 9.93
CA PHE A 368 13.38 1.67 9.43
C PHE A 368 12.06 2.12 10.05
N SER A 369 11.89 3.42 10.32
CA SER A 369 10.80 3.96 11.15
C SER A 369 10.87 3.67 12.66
N SER A 370 11.98 3.15 13.21
CA SER A 370 12.15 3.05 14.66
C SER A 370 12.24 4.42 15.36
N ALA A 371 12.69 5.47 14.64
CA ALA A 371 12.67 6.86 15.14
C ALA A 371 12.28 7.91 14.06
N ILE A 372 11.42 8.89 14.41
CA ILE A 372 10.90 9.94 13.50
C ILE A 372 10.66 11.29 14.23
N ALA A 373 11.69 12.11 14.49
CA ALA A 373 11.53 13.34 15.31
C ALA A 373 11.76 14.66 14.53
N PRO A 374 10.73 15.51 14.31
CA PRO A 374 10.92 16.87 13.79
C PRO A 374 11.45 17.78 14.90
N LEU A 375 12.72 18.20 14.80
CA LEU A 375 13.51 18.64 15.97
C LEU A 375 13.80 20.14 16.07
N GLY A 376 13.60 20.92 15.00
CA GLY A 376 13.82 22.36 15.00
C GLY A 376 15.26 22.78 14.65
N ASP A 377 15.43 24.07 14.36
CA ASP A 377 16.69 24.76 14.11
C ASP A 377 17.36 25.11 15.46
N LEU A 378 18.59 24.62 15.70
CA LEU A 378 19.30 24.78 16.97
C LEU A 378 20.31 25.93 16.95
N ASP A 379 21.08 26.11 15.87
CA ASP A 379 22.11 27.15 15.78
C ASP A 379 21.71 28.41 14.99
N GLN A 380 20.44 28.47 14.59
CA GLN A 380 19.76 29.61 13.97
C GLN A 380 20.26 29.93 12.56
N ASP A 381 20.71 28.91 11.82
CA ASP A 381 21.12 29.02 10.40
C ASP A 381 19.94 29.03 9.40
N GLY A 382 18.75 28.64 9.86
CA GLY A 382 17.51 28.54 9.10
C GLY A 382 17.08 27.12 8.72
N PHE A 383 17.79 26.08 9.18
CA PHE A 383 17.52 24.68 8.84
C PHE A 383 17.34 23.81 10.10
N ASN A 384 16.48 22.78 10.04
CA ASN A 384 16.22 21.92 11.20
C ASN A 384 17.33 20.87 11.41
N ASP A 385 17.82 20.75 12.64
CA ASP A 385 18.86 19.82 13.06
C ASP A 385 18.30 18.46 13.52
N LEU A 386 19.19 17.46 13.68
CA LEU A 386 18.81 16.08 14.02
C LEU A 386 19.69 15.51 15.14
N ILE A 387 19.08 15.09 16.25
CA ILE A 387 19.73 14.26 17.27
C ILE A 387 19.25 12.80 17.20
N VAL A 388 20.22 11.90 17.30
CA VAL A 388 20.05 10.45 17.33
C VAL A 388 20.55 9.92 18.69
N GLY A 389 19.67 9.24 19.42
CA GLY A 389 20.00 8.55 20.67
C GLY A 389 20.57 7.15 20.41
N ALA A 390 21.69 6.81 21.05
CA ALA A 390 22.38 5.53 20.93
C ALA A 390 22.61 4.91 22.33
N PHE A 391 21.52 4.73 23.07
CA PHE A 391 21.46 4.21 24.44
C PHE A 391 22.27 2.92 24.69
N GLY A 392 22.34 2.01 23.70
CA GLY A 392 23.08 0.74 23.81
C GLY A 392 24.61 0.91 23.86
N VAL A 393 25.10 2.12 23.60
CA VAL A 393 26.49 2.56 23.78
C VAL A 393 26.57 3.88 24.58
N ASP A 394 25.55 4.14 25.41
CA ASP A 394 25.45 5.29 26.33
C ASP A 394 25.82 6.64 25.70
N THR A 395 25.39 6.88 24.46
CA THR A 395 25.80 8.03 23.63
C THR A 395 24.60 8.70 22.96
N ALA A 396 24.71 10.00 22.69
CA ALA A 396 23.78 10.75 21.84
C ALA A 396 24.57 11.59 20.82
N VAL A 397 24.13 11.59 19.57
CA VAL A 397 24.83 12.22 18.43
C VAL A 397 23.92 13.22 17.74
N LEU A 398 24.35 14.47 17.72
CA LEU A 398 23.65 15.60 17.14
C LEU A 398 24.33 16.04 15.84
N TYR A 399 23.64 15.79 14.73
CA TYR A 399 23.98 16.21 13.38
C TYR A 399 23.35 17.57 13.12
N ARG A 400 24.14 18.49 12.55
CA ARG A 400 23.60 19.75 12.08
C ARG A 400 23.13 19.67 10.64
N ALA A 401 22.13 20.46 10.28
CA ALA A 401 21.88 20.81 8.91
C ALA A 401 23.00 21.68 8.33
N ARG A 402 23.03 21.83 7.01
CA ARG A 402 23.99 22.62 6.25
C ARG A 402 23.21 23.58 5.35
N PRO A 403 23.62 24.86 5.22
CA PRO A 403 22.96 25.81 4.35
C PRO A 403 22.91 25.34 2.89
N VAL A 404 21.70 25.18 2.35
CA VAL A 404 21.47 24.75 0.96
C VAL A 404 21.49 25.95 0.01
N ILE A 405 22.34 25.91 -1.01
CA ILE A 405 22.53 26.96 -2.02
C ILE A 405 21.94 26.52 -3.37
N ARG A 406 21.22 27.44 -4.06
CA ARG A 406 20.60 27.19 -5.37
C ARG A 406 21.23 28.10 -6.44
N VAL A 407 21.98 27.52 -7.36
CA VAL A 407 22.62 28.25 -8.46
C VAL A 407 21.72 28.25 -9.70
N ASN A 408 21.58 29.41 -10.33
CA ASN A 408 20.76 29.64 -11.53
C ASN A 408 21.70 30.08 -12.67
N ALA A 409 22.62 29.19 -13.05
CA ALA A 409 23.59 29.46 -14.10
C ALA A 409 22.90 29.42 -15.49
N ALA A 410 23.21 30.40 -16.34
CA ALA A 410 22.84 30.39 -17.74
C ALA A 410 24.10 30.39 -18.63
N LEU A 411 23.96 29.84 -19.82
CA LEU A 411 24.96 29.83 -20.88
C LEU A 411 24.23 30.24 -22.15
N GLU A 412 24.76 31.24 -22.82
CA GLU A 412 24.31 31.70 -24.13
C GLU A 412 25.47 31.57 -25.11
N VAL A 413 25.18 31.64 -26.41
CA VAL A 413 26.18 31.54 -27.47
C VAL A 413 25.71 32.39 -28.63
N ASN A 414 26.40 33.50 -28.89
CA ASN A 414 26.12 34.39 -30.00
C ASN A 414 27.36 34.48 -30.92
N PRO A 415 27.26 34.19 -32.23
CA PRO A 415 26.11 33.61 -32.94
C PRO A 415 25.97 32.10 -32.72
N THR A 416 24.74 31.58 -32.83
CA THR A 416 24.45 30.13 -32.77
C THR A 416 24.80 29.39 -34.07
N ILE A 417 24.87 30.10 -35.19
CA ILE A 417 25.29 29.57 -36.50
C ILE A 417 26.60 30.25 -36.90
N LEU A 418 27.61 29.45 -37.21
CA LEU A 418 28.96 29.86 -37.55
C LEU A 418 29.18 29.68 -39.05
N ASN A 419 29.35 30.80 -39.77
CA ASN A 419 29.75 30.81 -41.18
C ASN A 419 31.30 30.81 -41.25
N PRO A 420 31.96 29.76 -41.79
CA PRO A 420 33.43 29.71 -41.90
C PRO A 420 34.05 30.77 -42.81
N GLU A 421 33.30 31.32 -43.77
CA GLU A 421 33.75 32.41 -44.63
C GLU A 421 33.82 33.75 -43.87
N ASN A 422 32.99 33.93 -42.83
CA ASN A 422 32.98 35.13 -42.02
C ASN A 422 34.09 35.11 -40.97
N LYS A 423 35.29 35.55 -41.38
CA LYS A 423 36.48 35.64 -40.52
C LYS A 423 36.41 36.72 -39.43
N ALA A 424 35.26 37.38 -39.25
CA ALA A 424 34.96 38.29 -38.13
C ALA A 424 34.11 37.64 -37.01
N CYS A 425 33.84 36.34 -37.06
CA CYS A 425 33.04 35.63 -36.05
C CYS A 425 33.67 35.67 -34.64
N LEU A 426 33.17 36.60 -33.82
CA LEU A 426 33.25 36.57 -32.36
C LEU A 426 32.15 35.66 -31.82
N LEU A 427 32.53 34.61 -31.07
CA LEU A 427 31.62 33.87 -30.18
C LEU A 427 31.69 34.49 -28.79
N SER A 428 30.57 34.90 -28.18
CA SER A 428 30.56 35.40 -26.77
C SER A 428 29.28 35.10 -25.97
N ASP A 429 29.35 35.50 -24.69
CA ASP A 429 28.29 35.70 -23.66
C ASP A 429 27.95 34.54 -22.69
N VAL A 430 28.55 34.58 -21.49
CA VAL A 430 28.33 33.62 -20.38
C VAL A 430 27.73 34.33 -19.17
N LYS A 431 26.55 33.87 -18.70
CA LYS A 431 25.68 34.63 -17.78
C LYS A 431 25.34 33.83 -16.51
N VAL A 432 26.09 34.03 -15.42
CA VAL A 432 25.95 33.22 -14.20
C VAL A 432 25.21 33.97 -13.08
N SER A 433 24.10 33.40 -12.59
CA SER A 433 23.38 33.92 -11.42
C SER A 433 23.22 32.85 -10.34
N TRP A 434 22.91 33.26 -9.10
CA TRP A 434 22.46 32.34 -8.05
C TRP A 434 21.47 32.97 -7.07
N GLY A 435 20.73 32.13 -6.37
CA GLY A 435 20.01 32.46 -5.13
C GLY A 435 20.71 31.79 -3.94
N GLY A 436 21.33 32.59 -3.08
CA GLY A 436 22.11 32.10 -1.93
C GLY A 436 22.20 33.15 -0.83
N ASN A 437 22.22 32.69 0.42
CA ASN A 437 22.11 33.55 1.60
C ASN A 437 23.45 34.23 1.99
N PHE A 438 24.54 33.91 1.27
CA PHE A 438 25.92 34.35 1.52
C PHE A 438 26.62 34.74 0.21
N SER A 439 27.70 35.51 0.32
CA SER A 439 28.66 35.76 -0.78
C SER A 439 29.75 34.69 -0.75
N THR A 440 30.18 34.19 -1.90
CA THR A 440 31.11 33.04 -1.97
C THR A 440 31.93 33.05 -3.28
N PHE A 441 32.91 32.15 -3.38
CA PHE A 441 33.70 31.88 -4.57
C PHE A 441 33.18 30.63 -5.29
N ILE A 442 32.88 30.77 -6.58
CA ILE A 442 32.63 29.64 -7.48
C ILE A 442 33.75 29.56 -8.51
N PHE A 443 34.30 28.36 -8.69
CA PHE A 443 35.18 28.02 -9.80
C PHE A 443 34.32 27.60 -11.00
N VAL A 444 34.43 28.32 -12.11
CA VAL A 444 33.72 28.01 -13.37
C VAL A 444 34.73 27.52 -14.41
N GLU A 445 34.42 26.41 -15.07
CA GLU A 445 35.24 25.85 -16.16
C GLU A 445 34.38 25.72 -17.43
N LEU A 446 34.87 26.27 -18.54
CA LEU A 446 34.26 26.17 -19.86
C LEU A 446 35.12 25.33 -20.80
N LEU A 447 34.44 24.48 -21.57
CA LEU A 447 35.01 23.52 -22.51
C LEU A 447 34.31 23.63 -23.87
N LEU A 448 35.06 23.97 -24.91
CA LEU A 448 34.58 24.07 -26.29
C LEU A 448 34.61 22.72 -27.00
N ASP A 449 33.64 22.51 -27.89
CA ASP A 449 33.48 21.30 -28.73
C ASP A 449 33.46 19.98 -27.92
N LYS A 450 32.87 19.99 -26.70
CA LYS A 450 33.07 18.94 -25.67
C LYS A 450 32.75 17.53 -26.15
N LEU A 451 31.71 17.34 -26.96
CA LEU A 451 31.30 16.02 -27.48
C LEU A 451 32.34 15.35 -28.40
N LYS A 452 33.38 16.06 -28.86
CA LYS A 452 34.50 15.41 -29.54
C LYS A 452 35.28 14.48 -28.60
N GLN A 453 35.57 13.28 -29.13
CA GLN A 453 36.32 12.23 -28.45
C GLN A 453 37.69 12.72 -27.97
N LYS A 454 38.19 12.15 -26.86
CA LYS A 454 39.54 12.46 -26.37
C LYS A 454 40.58 12.08 -27.43
N GLY A 455 41.31 13.08 -27.94
CA GLY A 455 42.28 12.92 -29.03
C GLY A 455 41.79 13.40 -30.41
N ALA A 456 40.50 13.71 -30.58
CA ALA A 456 40.00 14.36 -31.79
C ALA A 456 40.29 15.87 -31.79
N ILE A 457 40.41 16.47 -32.98
CA ILE A 457 40.64 17.91 -33.16
C ILE A 457 39.42 18.69 -32.67
N ARG A 458 39.63 19.58 -31.68
CA ARG A 458 38.62 20.55 -31.20
C ARG A 458 38.54 21.71 -32.20
N ARG A 459 37.37 21.94 -32.77
CA ARG A 459 37.17 22.85 -33.92
C ARG A 459 37.14 24.33 -33.52
N ALA A 460 36.66 24.64 -32.31
CA ALA A 460 36.68 25.97 -31.72
C ALA A 460 37.71 26.08 -30.59
N LEU A 461 38.29 27.27 -30.42
CA LEU A 461 39.29 27.62 -29.39
C LEU A 461 38.99 29.02 -28.84
N PHE A 462 39.32 29.28 -27.58
CA PHE A 462 39.27 30.64 -27.03
C PHE A 462 40.37 31.50 -27.64
N LEU A 463 40.05 32.74 -28.04
CA LEU A 463 40.93 33.62 -28.83
C LEU A 463 42.25 33.93 -28.10
N HIS A 464 42.14 34.25 -26.81
CA HIS A 464 43.25 34.70 -25.97
C HIS A 464 44.17 33.56 -25.51
N SER A 465 43.61 32.42 -25.07
CA SER A 465 44.41 31.27 -24.60
C SER A 465 44.85 30.32 -25.73
N LYS A 466 44.15 30.35 -26.87
CA LYS A 466 44.25 29.38 -27.98
C LYS A 466 44.06 27.93 -27.55
N GLN A 467 43.34 27.71 -26.45
CA GLN A 467 42.97 26.41 -25.92
C GLN A 467 41.44 26.19 -26.00
N PRO A 468 40.96 24.93 -26.02
CA PRO A 468 39.53 24.62 -25.95
C PRO A 468 38.95 24.76 -24.53
N SER A 469 39.78 25.06 -23.53
CA SER A 469 39.45 25.12 -22.11
C SER A 469 39.77 26.50 -21.53
N HIS A 470 38.90 27.01 -20.66
CA HIS A 470 39.12 28.22 -19.87
C HIS A 470 38.50 28.05 -18.48
N SER A 471 39.19 28.51 -17.43
CA SER A 471 38.75 28.34 -16.03
C SER A 471 38.92 29.63 -15.25
N LYS A 472 37.92 30.01 -14.45
CA LYS A 472 37.85 31.31 -13.77
C LYS A 472 37.29 31.18 -12.35
N ASN A 473 37.90 31.87 -11.40
CA ASN A 473 37.32 32.10 -10.07
C ASN A 473 36.36 33.30 -10.17
N MET A 474 35.11 33.10 -9.77
CA MET A 474 34.05 34.09 -9.83
C MET A 474 33.50 34.38 -8.43
N THR A 475 33.57 35.63 -8.00
CA THR A 475 32.84 36.13 -6.83
C THR A 475 31.49 36.67 -7.29
N ILE A 476 30.41 36.27 -6.63
CA ILE A 476 29.10 36.93 -6.75
C ILE A 476 28.48 37.01 -5.33
N THR A 477 27.52 37.90 -5.15
CA THR A 477 27.04 38.38 -3.85
C THR A 477 25.58 37.98 -3.57
N LYS A 478 25.23 37.87 -2.28
CA LYS A 478 23.87 37.62 -1.79
C LYS A 478 22.84 38.52 -2.49
N GLY A 479 21.88 37.92 -3.19
CA GLY A 479 20.78 38.64 -3.86
C GLY A 479 21.21 39.62 -4.97
N GLY A 480 22.44 39.51 -5.47
CA GLY A 480 22.95 40.36 -6.54
C GLY A 480 22.25 40.14 -7.89
N LYS A 481 22.42 41.11 -8.80
CA LYS A 481 22.11 40.89 -10.21
C LYS A 481 23.02 39.78 -10.76
N MET A 482 22.54 39.08 -11.79
CA MET A 482 23.33 38.11 -12.57
C MET A 482 24.67 38.74 -12.98
N ASN A 483 25.77 38.04 -12.70
CA ASN A 483 27.12 38.50 -13.00
C ASN A 483 27.60 37.74 -14.24
N CYS A 484 28.04 38.48 -15.26
CA CYS A 484 28.33 37.91 -16.58
C CYS A 484 29.80 38.15 -16.93
N GLU A 485 30.43 37.19 -17.60
CA GLU A 485 31.72 37.39 -18.26
C GLU A 485 31.62 36.96 -19.72
N GLU A 486 32.00 37.86 -20.62
CA GLU A 486 32.11 37.56 -22.04
C GLU A 486 33.50 36.97 -22.34
N LEU A 487 33.53 35.90 -23.14
CA LEU A 487 34.76 35.19 -23.51
C LEU A 487 34.75 34.93 -25.02
N GLU A 488 35.71 35.51 -25.73
CA GLU A 488 35.83 35.39 -27.18
C GLU A 488 36.39 34.02 -27.59
N ALA A 489 35.69 33.32 -28.49
CA ALA A 489 36.19 32.12 -29.17
C ALA A 489 36.13 32.25 -30.70
N PHE A 490 36.98 31.48 -31.38
CA PHE A 490 37.09 31.43 -32.85
C PHE A 490 37.05 29.99 -33.36
N LEU A 491 36.63 29.83 -34.62
CA LEU A 491 36.67 28.57 -35.36
C LEU A 491 38.03 28.42 -36.05
N ARG A 492 38.58 27.20 -36.09
CA ARG A 492 39.79 26.84 -36.86
C ARG A 492 39.60 27.05 -38.37
N ASP A 493 40.69 27.00 -39.13
CA ASP A 493 40.60 26.99 -40.59
C ASP A 493 39.98 25.68 -41.10
N GLU A 494 39.26 25.72 -42.21
CA GLU A 494 38.58 24.54 -42.78
C GLU A 494 39.55 23.40 -43.15
N SER A 495 40.81 23.73 -43.45
CA SER A 495 41.84 22.72 -43.73
C SER A 495 42.20 21.87 -42.49
N GLU A 496 41.90 22.34 -41.27
CA GLU A 496 42.23 21.65 -40.02
C GLU A 496 41.20 20.58 -39.62
N PHE A 497 39.95 20.64 -40.12
CA PHE A 497 38.90 19.71 -39.69
C PHE A 497 37.88 19.40 -40.81
N ARG A 498 37.52 18.11 -40.94
CA ARG A 498 36.58 17.63 -41.97
C ARG A 498 35.12 17.65 -41.56
N ASP A 499 34.82 17.74 -40.27
CA ASP A 499 33.47 17.59 -39.75
C ASP A 499 32.79 18.95 -39.51
N LYS A 500 31.92 19.31 -40.46
CA LYS A 500 31.01 20.46 -40.40
C LYS A 500 29.59 20.09 -39.94
N LEU A 501 29.29 18.81 -39.70
CA LEU A 501 27.94 18.30 -39.39
C LEU A 501 27.68 18.16 -37.89
N THR A 502 28.65 17.70 -37.10
CA THR A 502 28.46 17.57 -35.65
C THR A 502 28.37 18.96 -35.00
N PRO A 503 27.40 19.26 -34.11
CA PRO A 503 27.37 20.51 -33.35
C PRO A 503 28.66 20.76 -32.55
N ILE A 504 29.06 22.02 -32.42
CA ILE A 504 30.12 22.45 -31.49
C ILE A 504 29.47 22.68 -30.14
N THR A 505 29.62 21.73 -29.22
CA THR A 505 29.05 21.85 -27.86
C THR A 505 29.93 22.72 -26.97
N ILE A 506 29.45 23.91 -26.60
CA ILE A 506 30.00 24.69 -25.50
C ILE A 506 29.43 24.10 -24.21
N PHE A 507 30.30 23.67 -23.30
CA PHE A 507 29.94 23.14 -22.00
C PHE A 507 30.51 24.03 -20.90
N MET A 508 29.73 24.25 -19.84
CA MET A 508 30.12 24.96 -18.64
C MET A 508 29.86 24.07 -17.43
N GLU A 509 30.83 23.91 -16.54
CA GLU A 509 30.61 23.39 -15.19
C GLU A 509 31.02 24.42 -14.14
N TYR A 510 30.42 24.32 -12.95
CA TYR A 510 30.72 25.21 -11.84
C TYR A 510 30.81 24.44 -10.53
N ARG A 511 31.76 24.84 -9.67
CA ARG A 511 32.08 24.17 -8.41
C ARG A 511 32.22 25.21 -7.29
N LEU A 512 31.63 24.95 -6.14
CA LEU A 512 31.67 25.85 -4.98
C LEU A 512 32.94 25.61 -4.15
N ASP A 513 33.64 26.68 -3.73
CA ASP A 513 34.68 26.54 -2.70
C ASP A 513 34.08 26.54 -1.30
N TYR A 514 33.67 25.34 -0.87
CA TYR A 514 33.08 25.07 0.44
C TYR A 514 33.93 25.56 1.63
N ARG A 515 35.26 25.67 1.48
CA ARG A 515 36.17 26.07 2.59
C ARG A 515 36.14 27.56 2.86
N THR A 516 35.98 28.37 1.80
CA THR A 516 35.85 29.83 1.93
C THR A 516 34.45 30.26 2.36
N ALA A 517 33.47 29.38 2.23
CA ALA A 517 32.05 29.62 2.51
C ALA A 517 31.58 29.05 3.86
N ALA A 518 32.51 28.60 4.71
CA ALA A 518 32.22 28.09 6.04
C ALA A 518 31.76 29.19 7.01
N ASP A 519 30.92 28.84 7.99
CA ASP A 519 30.57 29.73 9.10
C ASP A 519 31.70 29.81 10.16
N ALA A 520 31.45 30.53 11.26
CA ALA A 520 32.39 30.66 12.38
C ALA A 520 32.65 29.33 13.14
N THR A 521 31.74 28.35 13.08
CA THR A 521 31.93 26.99 13.61
C THR A 521 32.59 26.03 12.61
N GLY A 522 32.76 26.47 11.35
CA GLY A 522 33.35 25.70 10.25
C GLY A 522 32.35 24.87 9.43
N LEU A 523 31.05 24.95 9.70
CA LEU A 523 29.96 24.28 8.97
C LEU A 523 30.01 24.65 7.48
N HIS A 524 30.07 23.65 6.61
CA HIS A 524 30.18 23.85 5.17
C HIS A 524 28.78 23.88 4.51
N PRO A 525 28.44 24.86 3.65
CA PRO A 525 27.19 24.83 2.89
C PRO A 525 27.17 23.65 1.90
N ILE A 526 26.03 23.42 1.25
CA ILE A 526 25.90 22.42 0.17
C ILE A 526 25.13 22.99 -1.03
N LEU A 527 25.42 22.51 -2.24
CA LEU A 527 24.58 22.78 -3.41
C LEU A 527 23.32 21.90 -3.34
N ASN A 528 22.18 22.45 -3.73
CA ASN A 528 20.93 21.68 -3.89
C ASN A 528 21.13 20.51 -4.87
N GLN A 529 20.91 19.27 -4.41
CA GLN A 529 21.08 18.04 -5.18
C GLN A 529 20.31 18.00 -6.52
N PHE A 530 19.18 18.72 -6.62
CA PHE A 530 18.37 18.80 -7.83
C PHE A 530 18.84 19.88 -8.82
N THR A 531 19.89 20.65 -8.49
CA THR A 531 20.42 21.72 -9.33
C THR A 531 21.66 21.20 -10.09
N PRO A 532 21.63 21.11 -11.44
CA PRO A 532 22.75 20.55 -12.17
C PRO A 532 23.98 21.47 -12.11
N ALA A 533 25.09 20.94 -11.62
CA ALA A 533 26.39 21.63 -11.52
C ALA A 533 27.07 21.92 -12.88
N ASN A 534 26.36 21.72 -13.98
CA ASN A 534 26.82 21.97 -15.35
C ASN A 534 25.66 22.27 -16.31
N MET A 535 26.01 22.87 -17.45
CA MET A 535 25.10 23.23 -18.54
C MET A 535 25.82 23.08 -19.89
N SER A 536 25.05 22.90 -20.97
CA SER A 536 25.59 22.93 -22.33
C SER A 536 24.72 23.74 -23.29
N ARG A 537 25.39 24.33 -24.28
CA ARG A 537 24.82 24.93 -25.49
C ARG A 537 25.53 24.36 -26.71
N GLN A 538 24.94 24.55 -27.88
CA GLN A 538 25.48 24.09 -29.14
C GLN A 538 25.56 25.27 -30.11
N ALA A 539 26.60 25.29 -30.93
CA ALA A 539 26.70 26.14 -32.12
C ALA A 539 26.89 25.25 -33.34
N HIS A 540 26.26 25.61 -34.44
CA HIS A 540 26.26 24.84 -35.69
C HIS A 540 27.16 25.50 -36.71
N ILE A 541 27.81 24.71 -37.57
CA ILE A 541 28.51 25.25 -38.73
C ILE A 541 27.50 25.33 -39.87
N LEU A 542 27.46 26.46 -40.56
CA LEU A 542 26.52 26.70 -41.66
C LEU A 542 26.74 25.69 -42.78
N LEU A 543 25.66 24.99 -43.17
CA LEU A 543 25.67 23.97 -44.21
C LEU A 543 24.29 23.93 -44.92
N ASP A 544 24.29 23.81 -46.25
CA ASP A 544 23.11 23.58 -47.10
C ASP A 544 21.94 24.60 -46.92
N CYS A 545 22.24 25.89 -46.64
CA CYS A 545 21.26 26.98 -46.40
C CYS A 545 21.06 27.95 -47.58
N GLY A 546 21.13 27.47 -48.83
CA GLY A 546 20.88 28.29 -50.03
C GLY A 546 21.86 29.45 -50.26
N ASP A 547 21.55 30.29 -51.26
CA ASP A 547 22.38 31.46 -51.62
C ASP A 547 22.28 32.60 -50.60
N ASP A 548 21.18 32.69 -49.84
CA ASP A 548 20.98 33.74 -48.82
C ASP A 548 21.58 33.41 -47.45
N ASN A 549 22.12 32.20 -47.28
CA ASN A 549 22.75 31.69 -46.05
C ASN A 549 21.80 31.63 -44.83
N ILE A 550 20.47 31.58 -45.02
CA ILE A 550 19.48 31.57 -43.93
C ILE A 550 18.55 30.37 -44.08
N CYS A 551 18.87 29.24 -43.44
CA CYS A 551 18.04 28.03 -43.47
C CYS A 551 16.61 28.28 -42.93
N LYS A 552 15.61 28.19 -43.81
CA LYS A 552 14.16 28.28 -43.53
C LYS A 552 13.52 26.88 -43.69
N PRO A 553 13.28 26.14 -42.59
CA PRO A 553 12.64 24.83 -42.65
C PRO A 553 11.13 24.96 -42.88
N LYS A 554 10.46 23.87 -43.25
CA LYS A 554 9.00 23.83 -43.34
C LYS A 554 8.48 22.60 -42.61
N LEU A 555 8.28 22.77 -41.30
CA LEU A 555 7.97 21.72 -40.35
C LEU A 555 6.47 21.43 -40.30
N GLU A 556 6.09 20.19 -40.57
CA GLU A 556 4.70 19.73 -40.52
C GLU A 556 4.61 18.42 -39.73
N VAL A 557 3.55 18.28 -38.92
CA VAL A 557 3.30 17.10 -38.09
C VAL A 557 1.84 16.67 -38.20
N SER A 558 1.60 15.36 -38.26
CA SER A 558 0.27 14.76 -38.15
C SER A 558 0.31 13.55 -37.22
N VAL A 559 -0.82 13.22 -36.60
CA VAL A 559 -0.94 12.14 -35.60
C VAL A 559 -2.18 11.29 -35.86
N GLU A 560 -2.02 9.98 -35.77
CA GLU A 560 -3.08 8.99 -35.77
C GLU A 560 -2.89 8.04 -34.57
N SER A 561 -3.86 7.16 -34.31
CA SER A 561 -3.87 6.26 -33.15
C SER A 561 -4.37 4.87 -33.53
N ASP A 562 -3.83 3.84 -32.88
CA ASP A 562 -4.32 2.46 -33.00
C ASP A 562 -5.70 2.24 -32.35
N GLN A 563 -5.97 2.96 -31.26
CA GLN A 563 -7.27 2.93 -30.55
C GLN A 563 -7.99 4.28 -30.63
N LYS A 564 -9.32 4.23 -30.80
CA LYS A 564 -10.20 5.43 -30.86
C LYS A 564 -11.00 5.70 -29.58
N LYS A 565 -11.07 4.70 -28.68
CA LYS A 565 -11.80 4.75 -27.42
C LYS A 565 -10.87 4.29 -26.29
N ILE A 566 -11.02 4.90 -25.12
CA ILE A 566 -10.30 4.54 -23.89
C ILE A 566 -11.34 4.11 -22.85
N TYR A 567 -11.21 2.90 -22.30
CA TYR A 567 -12.17 2.31 -21.38
C TYR A 567 -11.86 2.67 -19.92
N ILE A 568 -12.76 3.39 -19.24
CA ILE A 568 -12.51 3.86 -17.87
C ILE A 568 -12.38 2.68 -16.90
N GLY A 569 -11.40 2.73 -15.98
CA GLY A 569 -11.20 1.77 -14.89
C GLY A 569 -10.15 0.67 -15.11
N ASP A 570 -9.34 0.78 -16.17
CA ASP A 570 -8.13 -0.03 -16.38
C ASP A 570 -7.04 0.79 -17.09
N ASP A 571 -5.82 0.25 -17.11
CA ASP A 571 -4.65 0.85 -17.75
C ASP A 571 -4.74 0.63 -19.27
N ASN A 572 -5.08 1.67 -20.02
CA ASN A 572 -5.33 1.55 -21.46
C ASN A 572 -4.03 1.76 -22.27
N PRO A 573 -3.52 0.75 -23.01
CA PRO A 573 -2.34 0.93 -23.86
C PRO A 573 -2.72 1.64 -25.17
N LEU A 574 -2.11 2.81 -25.41
CA LEU A 574 -2.38 3.68 -26.56
C LEU A 574 -1.11 3.89 -27.39
N THR A 575 -1.15 3.64 -28.70
CA THR A 575 -0.01 3.92 -29.61
C THR A 575 -0.34 5.07 -30.54
N LEU A 576 0.26 6.24 -30.29
CA LEU A 576 0.20 7.37 -31.21
C LEU A 576 1.22 7.18 -32.34
N ILE A 577 0.73 7.14 -33.59
CA ILE A 577 1.56 7.09 -34.80
C ILE A 577 1.72 8.54 -35.28
N VAL A 578 2.94 9.06 -35.14
CA VAL A 578 3.28 10.44 -35.50
C VAL A 578 4.06 10.44 -36.81
N ASN A 579 3.62 11.27 -37.76
CA ASN A 579 4.31 11.57 -39.00
C ASN A 579 4.89 12.99 -38.90
N ALA A 580 6.22 13.10 -38.86
CA ALA A 580 6.95 14.36 -38.83
C ALA A 580 7.71 14.57 -40.15
N GLN A 581 7.50 15.70 -40.82
CA GLN A 581 8.16 16.00 -42.09
C GLN A 581 8.74 17.42 -42.15
N ASN A 582 9.87 17.56 -42.84
CA ASN A 582 10.46 18.85 -43.20
C ASN A 582 10.44 19.02 -44.73
N GLN A 583 9.66 19.99 -45.22
CA GLN A 583 9.49 20.30 -46.64
C GLN A 583 10.29 21.56 -47.09
N GLY A 584 11.11 22.12 -46.20
CA GLY A 584 11.97 23.29 -46.46
C GLY A 584 13.45 22.94 -46.34
N GLU A 585 14.27 23.91 -45.91
CA GLU A 585 15.71 23.75 -45.71
C GLU A 585 16.04 23.08 -44.36
N GLY A 586 17.32 22.94 -44.01
CA GLY A 586 17.76 22.23 -42.80
C GLY A 586 17.21 22.83 -41.49
N ALA A 587 16.53 22.01 -40.69
CA ALA A 587 16.09 22.37 -39.34
C ALA A 587 17.14 21.90 -38.31
N TYR A 588 17.82 22.83 -37.65
CA TYR A 588 18.82 22.54 -36.61
C TYR A 588 18.11 22.24 -35.27
N GLU A 589 18.65 21.30 -34.48
CA GLU A 589 18.06 20.83 -33.22
C GLU A 589 16.54 20.57 -33.33
N ALA A 590 16.13 19.79 -34.34
CA ALA A 590 14.72 19.47 -34.56
C ALA A 590 14.23 18.45 -33.51
N GLU A 591 13.40 18.91 -32.57
CA GLU A 591 12.76 18.13 -31.51
C GLU A 591 11.23 18.11 -31.73
N LEU A 592 10.62 16.92 -31.64
CA LEU A 592 9.16 16.75 -31.52
C LEU A 592 8.79 16.84 -30.03
N PHE A 593 7.93 17.79 -29.68
CA PHE A 593 7.31 17.93 -28.37
C PHE A 593 5.91 17.33 -28.40
N VAL A 594 5.62 16.42 -27.46
CA VAL A 594 4.29 15.85 -27.21
C VAL A 594 3.89 16.21 -25.79
N ILE A 595 2.89 17.07 -25.63
CA ILE A 595 2.30 17.39 -24.33
C ILE A 595 1.42 16.21 -23.90
N VAL A 596 1.68 15.68 -22.71
CA VAL A 596 1.04 14.48 -22.19
C VAL A 596 0.03 14.87 -21.12
N PRO A 597 -1.25 14.45 -21.22
CA PRO A 597 -2.26 14.74 -20.21
C PRO A 597 -1.91 14.06 -18.87
N PRO A 598 -2.34 14.61 -17.72
CA PRO A 598 -1.89 14.15 -16.41
C PRO A 598 -2.23 12.69 -16.09
N GLN A 599 -3.27 12.14 -16.73
CA GLN A 599 -3.73 10.76 -16.61
C GLN A 599 -2.94 9.77 -17.50
N ALA A 600 -1.93 10.20 -18.27
CA ALA A 600 -1.19 9.36 -19.20
C ALA A 600 0.34 9.33 -18.94
N ASP A 601 0.92 8.13 -18.93
CA ASP A 601 2.34 7.88 -18.73
C ASP A 601 3.00 7.36 -20.02
N PHE A 602 4.24 7.77 -20.30
CA PHE A 602 4.98 7.39 -21.50
C PHE A 602 5.74 6.08 -21.29
N ILE A 603 5.41 5.05 -22.07
CA ILE A 603 6.04 3.73 -22.00
C ILE A 603 7.33 3.71 -22.85
N GLY A 604 7.32 4.36 -24.02
CA GLY A 604 8.48 4.42 -24.91
C GLY A 604 8.14 4.40 -26.40
N VAL A 605 9.19 4.37 -27.23
CA VAL A 605 9.07 4.31 -28.69
C VAL A 605 8.87 2.88 -29.17
N VAL A 606 7.99 2.68 -30.16
CA VAL A 606 7.76 1.39 -30.83
C VAL A 606 9.03 0.97 -31.59
N ARG A 607 9.63 -0.17 -31.20
CA ARG A 607 10.85 -0.72 -31.83
C ARG A 607 10.62 -1.99 -32.66
N ASN A 608 9.45 -2.62 -32.51
CA ASN A 608 9.12 -3.93 -33.08
C ASN A 608 8.45 -3.89 -34.47
N ASN A 609 8.37 -2.71 -35.10
CA ASN A 609 7.97 -2.54 -36.49
C ASN A 609 9.09 -1.81 -37.24
N GLU A 610 9.60 -2.40 -38.32
CA GLU A 610 10.73 -1.83 -39.08
C GLU A 610 10.32 -0.66 -39.98
N ALA A 611 9.02 -0.48 -40.24
CA ALA A 611 8.48 0.69 -40.93
C ALA A 611 8.41 1.96 -40.04
N LEU A 612 8.76 1.86 -38.75
CA LEU A 612 8.76 2.98 -37.81
C LEU A 612 10.19 3.37 -37.38
N ALA A 613 10.46 4.68 -37.43
CA ALA A 613 11.70 5.28 -36.99
C ALA A 613 11.90 5.10 -35.48
N ARG A 614 13.06 4.55 -35.11
CA ARG A 614 13.48 4.34 -33.71
C ARG A 614 14.04 5.64 -33.12
N LEU A 615 13.16 6.61 -32.89
CA LEU A 615 13.54 7.91 -32.32
C LEU A 615 14.19 7.75 -30.93
N SER A 616 15.07 8.69 -30.60
CA SER A 616 15.51 8.94 -29.24
C SER A 616 14.49 9.87 -28.59
N CYS A 617 13.94 9.49 -27.43
CA CYS A 617 12.89 10.25 -26.75
C CYS A 617 13.12 10.24 -25.23
N ALA A 618 12.88 11.37 -24.58
CA ALA A 618 12.95 11.53 -23.14
C ALA A 618 11.68 12.23 -22.61
N PHE A 619 11.18 11.77 -21.46
CA PHE A 619 10.14 12.47 -20.71
C PHE A 619 10.77 13.65 -19.94
N LYS A 620 10.17 14.83 -20.04
CA LYS A 620 10.58 16.07 -19.37
C LYS A 620 9.34 16.67 -18.67
N THR A 621 9.54 17.36 -17.55
CA THR A 621 8.48 18.14 -16.89
C THR A 621 8.96 19.56 -16.67
N GLU A 622 8.27 20.54 -17.25
CA GLU A 622 8.66 21.95 -17.21
C GLU A 622 7.45 22.82 -16.84
N ASN A 623 7.58 23.64 -15.79
CA ASN A 623 6.51 24.49 -15.27
C ASN A 623 5.18 23.73 -15.07
N GLN A 624 5.24 22.56 -14.42
CA GLN A 624 4.15 21.60 -14.22
C GLN A 624 3.62 20.89 -15.49
N THR A 625 3.99 21.35 -16.69
CA THR A 625 3.65 20.70 -17.96
C THR A 625 4.43 19.40 -18.14
N ARG A 626 3.72 18.27 -18.27
CA ARG A 626 4.29 16.96 -18.61
C ARG A 626 4.48 16.87 -20.14
N MET A 627 5.67 16.48 -20.61
CA MET A 627 5.93 16.34 -22.04
C MET A 627 6.91 15.21 -22.37
N VAL A 628 6.74 14.58 -23.53
CA VAL A 628 7.79 13.76 -24.17
C VAL A 628 8.45 14.60 -25.25
N VAL A 629 9.78 14.58 -25.28
CA VAL A 629 10.55 15.25 -26.31
C VAL A 629 11.39 14.22 -27.06
N CYS A 630 11.31 14.23 -28.40
CA CYS A 630 11.94 13.24 -29.27
C CYS A 630 12.84 13.90 -30.33
N ASP A 631 14.05 13.40 -30.48
CA ASP A 631 15.03 13.86 -31.46
C ASP A 631 14.59 13.46 -32.88
N LEU A 632 14.34 14.42 -33.78
CA LEU A 632 14.04 14.19 -35.20
C LEU A 632 15.28 14.31 -36.10
N GLY A 633 16.30 15.05 -35.67
CA GLY A 633 17.57 15.16 -36.39
C GLY A 633 18.27 16.50 -36.15
N ASN A 634 19.59 16.50 -36.32
CA ASN A 634 20.41 17.70 -36.13
C ASN A 634 21.49 17.82 -37.24
N PRO A 635 21.21 18.53 -38.35
CA PRO A 635 19.91 19.05 -38.75
C PRO A 635 18.97 17.97 -39.32
N MET A 636 17.65 18.12 -39.12
CA MET A 636 16.64 17.39 -39.89
C MET A 636 16.60 17.97 -41.31
N LYS A 637 17.17 17.22 -42.26
CA LYS A 637 17.43 17.67 -43.64
C LYS A 637 16.16 17.97 -44.44
N ALA A 638 16.33 18.78 -45.49
CA ALA A 638 15.30 19.02 -46.50
C ALA A 638 14.70 17.71 -47.05
N GLY A 639 13.37 17.66 -47.17
CA GLY A 639 12.62 16.50 -47.67
C GLY A 639 12.51 15.32 -46.70
N THR A 640 13.07 15.40 -45.49
CA THR A 640 13.02 14.31 -44.51
C THR A 640 11.58 14.03 -44.06
N LYS A 641 11.19 12.74 -44.01
CA LYS A 641 9.94 12.26 -43.43
C LYS A 641 10.22 11.14 -42.44
N LEU A 642 9.60 11.19 -41.27
CA LEU A 642 9.76 10.22 -40.18
C LEU A 642 8.38 9.80 -39.66
N LEU A 643 8.09 8.50 -39.73
CA LEU A 643 6.95 7.87 -39.06
C LEU A 643 7.46 7.22 -37.77
N ALA A 644 6.90 7.57 -36.62
CA ALA A 644 7.29 7.02 -35.32
C ALA A 644 6.07 6.64 -34.48
N GLY A 645 6.13 5.49 -33.80
CA GLY A 645 5.11 5.07 -32.84
C GLY A 645 5.53 5.43 -31.43
N LEU A 646 4.69 6.14 -30.69
CA LEU A 646 4.89 6.50 -29.28
C LEU A 646 3.83 5.79 -28.44
N ARG A 647 4.25 4.94 -27.49
CA ARG A 647 3.34 4.21 -26.59
C ARG A 647 3.13 4.94 -25.28
N PHE A 648 1.86 5.01 -24.88
CA PHE A 648 1.40 5.55 -23.61
C PHE A 648 0.53 4.51 -22.89
N SER A 649 0.49 4.61 -21.57
CA SER A 649 -0.53 3.98 -20.73
C SER A 649 -1.44 5.08 -20.19
N VAL A 650 -2.76 4.91 -20.29
CA VAL A 650 -3.73 5.89 -19.79
C VAL A 650 -4.47 5.32 -18.57
N HIS A 651 -4.21 5.94 -17.43
CA HIS A 651 -4.64 5.54 -16.09
C HIS A 651 -5.82 6.43 -15.64
N GLN A 652 -6.99 6.25 -16.25
CA GLN A 652 -8.13 7.16 -16.06
C GLN A 652 -8.93 6.85 -14.79
N GLN A 653 -8.77 7.67 -13.75
CA GLN A 653 -9.54 7.62 -12.50
C GLN A 653 -10.58 8.76 -12.33
N SER A 654 -10.50 9.82 -13.15
CA SER A 654 -11.41 10.98 -13.05
C SER A 654 -12.77 10.71 -13.71
N GLU A 655 -13.85 10.93 -12.96
CA GLU A 655 -15.25 10.66 -13.38
C GLU A 655 -15.88 11.77 -14.24
N MET A 656 -15.25 12.95 -14.31
CA MET A 656 -15.83 14.14 -14.97
C MET A 656 -15.34 14.34 -16.42
N ASP A 657 -14.19 13.76 -16.78
CA ASP A 657 -13.60 13.88 -18.12
C ASP A 657 -14.45 13.13 -19.16
N THR A 658 -14.50 13.63 -20.40
CA THR A 658 -15.19 12.96 -21.52
C THR A 658 -14.25 12.41 -22.59
N SER A 659 -13.02 12.91 -22.64
CA SER A 659 -12.02 12.55 -23.65
C SER A 659 -10.61 12.92 -23.17
N VAL A 660 -9.60 12.24 -23.71
CA VAL A 660 -8.18 12.45 -23.39
C VAL A 660 -7.48 13.06 -24.61
N LYS A 661 -6.78 14.18 -24.40
CA LYS A 661 -6.16 14.99 -25.48
C LYS A 661 -4.64 15.04 -25.35
N PHE A 662 -3.96 14.86 -26.48
CA PHE A 662 -2.51 15.00 -26.65
C PHE A 662 -2.24 16.11 -27.66
N ASP A 663 -1.32 17.03 -27.37
CA ASP A 663 -0.91 18.11 -28.29
C ASP A 663 0.54 17.89 -28.75
N LEU A 664 0.79 18.05 -30.06
CA LEU A 664 2.06 17.73 -30.71
C LEU A 664 2.57 18.92 -31.53
N GLN A 665 3.84 19.26 -31.37
CA GLN A 665 4.50 20.34 -32.12
C GLN A 665 5.98 20.00 -32.37
N ILE A 666 6.47 20.23 -33.58
CA ILE A 666 7.91 20.20 -33.88
C ILE A 666 8.49 21.59 -33.62
N ARG A 667 9.67 21.64 -33.01
CA ARG A 667 10.44 22.86 -32.76
C ARG A 667 11.87 22.68 -33.27
N SER A 668 12.52 23.78 -33.65
CA SER A 668 13.92 23.81 -34.08
C SER A 668 14.63 25.09 -33.59
N SER A 669 15.96 25.11 -33.66
CA SER A 669 16.78 26.26 -33.25
C SER A 669 16.99 27.29 -34.38
N ASN A 670 16.24 27.21 -35.48
CA ASN A 670 16.33 28.15 -36.60
C ASN A 670 15.78 29.54 -36.20
N LEU A 671 16.23 30.59 -36.91
CA LEU A 671 15.79 31.98 -36.70
C LEU A 671 14.42 32.29 -37.33
N TYR A 672 14.03 31.53 -38.36
CA TYR A 672 12.78 31.66 -39.11
C TYR A 672 12.10 30.29 -39.22
N ASP A 673 10.76 30.30 -39.35
CA ASP A 673 9.90 29.13 -39.59
C ASP A 673 10.16 27.92 -38.67
N ASN A 674 10.59 28.21 -37.44
CA ASN A 674 11.18 27.26 -36.49
C ASN A 674 10.19 26.42 -35.67
N LEU A 675 8.89 26.54 -35.97
CA LEU A 675 7.80 25.84 -35.29
C LEU A 675 6.85 25.23 -36.33
N SER A 676 6.40 24.00 -36.11
CA SER A 676 5.24 23.48 -36.83
C SER A 676 3.93 24.10 -36.29
N PRO A 677 2.84 24.03 -37.06
CA PRO A 677 1.49 24.05 -36.51
C PRO A 677 1.34 22.98 -35.41
N VAL A 678 0.45 23.22 -34.44
CA VAL A 678 0.11 22.23 -33.42
C VAL A 678 -0.88 21.23 -34.02
N ALA A 679 -0.50 19.96 -34.06
CA ALA A 679 -1.44 18.87 -34.28
C ALA A 679 -1.95 18.36 -32.93
N PHE A 680 -3.15 17.78 -32.87
CA PHE A 680 -3.66 17.16 -31.66
C PHE A 680 -4.32 15.83 -31.97
N TYR A 681 -4.28 14.93 -30.99
CA TYR A 681 -5.07 13.71 -30.98
C TYR A 681 -6.02 13.73 -29.78
N GLN A 682 -7.24 13.27 -29.98
CA GLN A 682 -8.28 13.20 -28.96
C GLN A 682 -8.93 11.81 -29.03
N ALA A 683 -8.94 11.09 -27.90
CA ALA A 683 -9.61 9.81 -27.74
C ALA A 683 -10.83 9.98 -26.84
N ASP A 684 -11.97 9.44 -27.26
CA ASP A 684 -13.21 9.50 -26.47
C ASP A 684 -13.17 8.46 -25.34
N LEU A 685 -13.64 8.84 -24.15
CA LEU A 685 -13.80 7.90 -23.05
C LEU A 685 -15.05 7.04 -23.24
N ALA A 686 -14.95 5.76 -22.87
CA ALA A 686 -15.99 4.77 -23.04
C ALA A 686 -16.19 3.93 -21.77
N ILE A 687 -17.42 3.47 -21.58
CA ILE A 687 -17.79 2.56 -20.50
C ILE A 687 -17.71 1.12 -21.03
N SER A 688 -17.13 0.22 -20.25
CA SER A 688 -17.24 -1.23 -20.47
C SER A 688 -17.26 -1.97 -19.13
N ALA A 689 -18.41 -2.56 -18.78
CA ALA A 689 -18.55 -3.42 -17.62
C ALA A 689 -18.93 -4.83 -18.09
N ALA A 690 -18.05 -5.81 -17.91
CA ALA A 690 -18.30 -7.22 -18.20
C ALA A 690 -18.93 -7.87 -16.97
N VAL A 691 -20.20 -7.55 -16.73
CA VAL A 691 -20.95 -8.04 -15.56
C VAL A 691 -21.45 -9.45 -15.84
N GLU A 692 -21.17 -10.38 -14.94
CA GLU A 692 -21.70 -11.74 -14.98
C GLU A 692 -22.50 -12.04 -13.70
N ILE A 693 -23.47 -12.95 -13.83
CA ILE A 693 -24.10 -13.61 -12.71
C ILE A 693 -23.80 -15.10 -12.81
N ARG A 694 -23.51 -15.72 -11.67
CA ARG A 694 -23.26 -17.16 -11.52
C ARG A 694 -24.10 -17.69 -10.37
N GLY A 695 -24.31 -18.99 -10.33
CA GLY A 695 -24.91 -19.63 -9.17
C GLY A 695 -24.69 -21.13 -9.14
N VAL A 696 -24.83 -21.70 -7.94
CA VAL A 696 -24.60 -23.12 -7.64
C VAL A 696 -25.58 -23.58 -6.56
N SER A 697 -25.89 -24.88 -6.54
CA SER A 697 -26.61 -25.52 -5.44
C SER A 697 -25.70 -26.51 -4.71
N SER A 698 -25.85 -26.59 -3.40
CA SER A 698 -25.16 -27.52 -2.51
C SER A 698 -26.18 -28.18 -1.56
N PRO A 699 -26.51 -29.47 -1.72
CA PRO A 699 -26.15 -30.35 -2.84
C PRO A 699 -26.96 -30.04 -4.10
N ASP A 700 -26.35 -30.26 -5.27
CA ASP A 700 -27.01 -30.20 -6.57
C ASP A 700 -27.95 -31.39 -6.83
N HIS A 701 -27.74 -32.52 -6.14
CA HIS A 701 -28.49 -33.76 -6.29
C HIS A 701 -28.93 -34.32 -4.93
N ILE A 702 -30.19 -34.76 -4.83
CA ILE A 702 -30.78 -35.35 -3.62
C ILE A 702 -31.42 -36.69 -3.97
N PHE A 703 -31.10 -37.72 -3.18
CA PHE A 703 -31.64 -39.08 -3.34
C PHE A 703 -32.73 -39.36 -2.30
N LEU A 704 -33.86 -39.90 -2.77
CA LEU A 704 -34.96 -40.39 -1.93
C LEU A 704 -34.97 -41.94 -1.90
N PRO A 705 -35.41 -42.58 -0.80
CA PRO A 705 -35.87 -41.97 0.46
C PRO A 705 -34.69 -41.49 1.34
N ILE A 706 -34.98 -40.52 2.21
CA ILE A 706 -33.98 -39.88 3.07
C ILE A 706 -33.77 -40.73 4.34
N ALA A 707 -32.51 -40.99 4.69
CA ALA A 707 -32.16 -41.79 5.87
C ALA A 707 -32.66 -41.12 7.16
N ASN A 708 -33.22 -41.92 8.08
CA ASN A 708 -33.71 -41.54 9.41
C ASN A 708 -34.86 -40.50 9.48
N TRP A 709 -35.25 -39.88 8.36
CA TRP A 709 -36.36 -38.92 8.33
C TRP A 709 -37.73 -39.59 8.56
N GLN A 710 -38.62 -38.92 9.30
CA GLN A 710 -40.00 -39.34 9.53
C GLN A 710 -40.95 -38.14 9.42
N PRO A 711 -42.16 -38.31 8.84
CA PRO A 711 -43.11 -37.21 8.70
C PRO A 711 -43.67 -36.78 10.06
N LYS A 712 -43.45 -35.52 10.44
CA LYS A 712 -44.15 -34.84 11.54
C LYS A 712 -45.27 -33.95 11.00
N GLU A 713 -46.36 -33.84 11.75
CA GLU A 713 -47.51 -32.99 11.40
C GLU A 713 -47.22 -31.50 11.65
N ASN A 714 -46.47 -31.20 12.72
CA ASN A 714 -45.91 -29.87 13.00
C ASN A 714 -44.38 -30.02 13.16
N PRO A 715 -43.56 -29.56 12.20
CA PRO A 715 -42.11 -29.51 12.34
C PRO A 715 -41.69 -28.30 13.20
N GLU A 716 -40.69 -28.48 14.07
CA GLU A 716 -40.13 -27.39 14.91
C GLU A 716 -38.64 -27.12 14.64
N THR A 717 -37.91 -28.15 14.19
CA THR A 717 -36.48 -28.12 13.87
C THR A 717 -36.24 -28.27 12.37
N GLU A 718 -35.09 -27.85 11.86
CA GLU A 718 -34.83 -27.94 10.42
C GLU A 718 -34.80 -29.38 9.88
N ASP A 719 -34.34 -30.35 10.68
CA ASP A 719 -34.24 -31.76 10.32
C ASP A 719 -35.61 -32.46 10.24
N ASP A 720 -36.65 -31.90 10.86
CA ASP A 720 -38.03 -32.37 10.71
C ASP A 720 -38.55 -32.20 9.29
N ILE A 721 -38.01 -31.23 8.54
CA ILE A 721 -38.45 -30.87 7.18
C ILE A 721 -37.70 -31.73 6.15
N GLY A 722 -36.37 -31.81 6.27
CA GLY A 722 -35.52 -32.53 5.33
C GLY A 722 -34.08 -32.01 5.28
N PRO A 723 -33.30 -32.39 4.25
CA PRO A 723 -31.91 -31.97 4.09
C PRO A 723 -31.79 -30.48 3.77
N LEU A 724 -30.68 -29.89 4.22
CA LEU A 724 -30.21 -28.58 3.82
C LEU A 724 -29.93 -28.56 2.31
N VAL A 725 -30.39 -27.49 1.66
CA VAL A 725 -30.14 -27.15 0.26
C VAL A 725 -29.76 -25.68 0.21
N GLN A 726 -28.48 -25.40 0.00
CA GLN A 726 -27.94 -24.06 -0.09
C GLN A 726 -27.80 -23.65 -1.56
N HIS A 727 -28.56 -22.64 -2.00
CA HIS A 727 -28.31 -22.01 -3.30
C HIS A 727 -27.47 -20.75 -3.08
N ILE A 728 -26.42 -20.57 -3.88
CA ILE A 728 -25.51 -19.42 -3.82
C ILE A 728 -25.53 -18.72 -5.17
N TYR A 729 -25.63 -17.40 -5.18
CA TYR A 729 -25.59 -16.56 -6.38
C TYR A 729 -24.54 -15.46 -6.24
N GLU A 730 -23.55 -15.42 -7.15
CA GLU A 730 -22.53 -14.36 -7.24
C GLU A 730 -22.86 -13.45 -8.43
N LEU A 731 -23.02 -12.14 -8.18
CA LEU A 731 -22.99 -11.10 -9.21
C LEU A 731 -21.61 -10.44 -9.20
N ARG A 732 -20.90 -10.45 -10.32
CA ARG A 732 -19.48 -10.04 -10.41
C ARG A 732 -19.22 -9.08 -11.56
N ASN A 733 -18.42 -8.04 -11.32
CA ASN A 733 -17.94 -7.15 -12.38
C ASN A 733 -16.53 -7.57 -12.82
N ASN A 734 -16.36 -8.10 -14.03
CA ASN A 734 -15.04 -8.38 -14.60
C ASN A 734 -14.56 -7.29 -15.58
N GLY A 735 -15.38 -6.28 -15.90
CA GLY A 735 -14.98 -5.21 -16.82
C GLY A 735 -14.09 -4.17 -16.15
N PRO A 736 -13.43 -3.32 -16.95
CA PRO A 736 -12.68 -2.18 -16.43
C PRO A 736 -13.58 -1.20 -15.66
N SER A 737 -14.74 -0.85 -16.20
CA SER A 737 -15.59 0.22 -15.66
C SER A 737 -16.43 -0.25 -14.47
N ALA A 738 -16.43 0.55 -13.40
CA ALA A 738 -17.29 0.34 -12.25
C ALA A 738 -18.74 0.79 -12.56
N PHE A 739 -19.72 0.18 -11.89
CA PHE A 739 -21.12 0.64 -11.90
C PHE A 739 -21.55 1.06 -10.50
N SER A 740 -22.58 1.92 -10.42
CA SER A 740 -23.10 2.48 -9.16
C SER A 740 -24.37 1.80 -8.67
N LYS A 741 -25.20 1.25 -9.57
CA LYS A 741 -26.43 0.55 -9.17
C LYS A 741 -26.86 -0.56 -10.14
N VAL A 742 -27.18 -1.72 -9.59
CA VAL A 742 -27.76 -2.87 -10.30
C VAL A 742 -28.99 -3.38 -9.55
N MET A 743 -30.02 -3.78 -10.28
CA MET A 743 -31.16 -4.51 -9.73
C MET A 743 -31.03 -5.98 -10.08
N MET A 744 -30.94 -6.83 -9.07
CA MET A 744 -30.95 -8.29 -9.19
C MET A 744 -32.32 -8.82 -8.73
N THR A 745 -32.87 -9.80 -9.44
CA THR A 745 -34.16 -10.44 -9.12
C THR A 745 -33.98 -11.96 -9.16
N LEU A 746 -34.17 -12.59 -8.01
CA LEU A 746 -34.24 -14.04 -7.86
C LEU A 746 -35.71 -14.49 -7.84
N GLN A 747 -36.01 -15.58 -8.55
CA GLN A 747 -37.30 -16.26 -8.56
C GLN A 747 -37.12 -17.68 -7.99
N TRP A 748 -37.89 -18.00 -6.94
CA TRP A 748 -37.69 -19.20 -6.13
C TRP A 748 -38.92 -20.14 -6.15
N PRO A 749 -38.79 -21.42 -6.58
CA PRO A 749 -39.90 -22.37 -6.64
C PRO A 749 -40.34 -22.77 -5.23
N TYR A 750 -41.34 -22.07 -4.70
CA TYR A 750 -41.79 -22.20 -3.31
C TYR A 750 -42.87 -23.28 -3.14
N LYS A 751 -43.89 -23.30 -4.03
CA LYS A 751 -44.97 -24.30 -3.99
C LYS A 751 -45.36 -24.82 -5.37
N TYR A 752 -45.91 -26.04 -5.39
CA TYR A 752 -46.55 -26.63 -6.57
C TYR A 752 -47.81 -27.37 -6.13
N LYS A 753 -48.97 -27.01 -6.69
CA LYS A 753 -50.29 -27.57 -6.31
C LYS A 753 -50.53 -27.52 -4.79
N ASN A 754 -50.26 -26.37 -4.16
CA ASN A 754 -50.25 -26.12 -2.70
C ASN A 754 -49.17 -26.85 -1.88
N TYR A 755 -48.47 -27.86 -2.40
CA TYR A 755 -47.37 -28.52 -1.69
C TYR A 755 -46.10 -27.65 -1.70
N THR A 756 -45.42 -27.49 -0.56
CA THR A 756 -44.13 -26.80 -0.44
C THR A 756 -43.01 -27.58 -1.13
N LEU A 757 -42.08 -26.89 -1.78
CA LEU A 757 -40.93 -27.49 -2.47
C LEU A 757 -39.63 -27.27 -1.68
N LEU A 758 -39.03 -26.09 -1.81
CA LEU A 758 -37.85 -25.67 -1.04
C LEU A 758 -38.24 -24.55 -0.07
N TYR A 759 -38.11 -24.83 1.23
CA TYR A 759 -38.48 -23.92 2.32
C TYR A 759 -37.29 -23.05 2.70
N ILE A 760 -37.33 -21.75 2.45
CA ILE A 760 -36.24 -20.83 2.84
C ILE A 760 -36.31 -20.60 4.35
N VAL A 761 -35.22 -20.93 5.06
CA VAL A 761 -35.05 -20.68 6.49
C VAL A 761 -34.42 -19.30 6.73
N GLN A 762 -33.34 -18.99 6.02
CA GLN A 762 -32.74 -17.65 6.00
C GLN A 762 -32.02 -17.39 4.68
N TYR A 763 -31.66 -16.13 4.44
CA TYR A 763 -30.70 -15.76 3.42
C TYR A 763 -29.68 -14.79 4.02
N GLU A 764 -28.45 -14.86 3.51
CA GLU A 764 -27.30 -14.07 3.95
C GLU A 764 -26.70 -13.35 2.74
N ILE A 765 -26.11 -12.19 2.98
CA ILE A 765 -25.59 -11.30 1.93
C ILE A 765 -24.12 -11.00 2.23
N ASP A 766 -23.29 -11.11 1.20
CA ASP A 766 -21.92 -10.59 1.18
C ASP A 766 -21.78 -9.52 0.07
N GLY A 767 -20.93 -8.53 0.30
CA GLY A 767 -20.79 -7.35 -0.55
C GLY A 767 -21.93 -6.30 -0.41
N PRO A 768 -21.90 -5.24 -1.23
CA PRO A 768 -22.73 -4.05 -1.09
C PRO A 768 -24.15 -4.23 -1.67
N MET A 769 -24.95 -5.09 -1.05
CA MET A 769 -26.29 -5.47 -1.54
C MET A 769 -27.35 -5.45 -0.43
N ASN A 770 -28.57 -5.00 -0.75
CA ASN A 770 -29.74 -5.05 0.12
C ASN A 770 -30.88 -5.79 -0.57
N CYS A 771 -31.37 -6.88 0.02
CA CYS A 771 -32.44 -7.71 -0.55
C CYS A 771 -33.77 -7.59 0.21
N THR A 772 -34.87 -7.76 -0.52
CA THR A 772 -36.24 -7.81 0.01
C THR A 772 -37.02 -8.93 -0.64
N SER A 773 -37.69 -9.77 0.16
CA SER A 773 -38.60 -10.83 -0.29
C SER A 773 -40.03 -10.30 -0.43
N ASP A 774 -40.80 -10.79 -1.42
CA ASP A 774 -42.24 -10.51 -1.55
C ASP A 774 -43.12 -11.38 -0.62
N MET A 775 -42.55 -12.41 0.00
CA MET A 775 -43.19 -13.26 1.00
C MET A 775 -42.37 -13.31 2.31
N GLU A 776 -43.03 -13.56 3.45
CA GLU A 776 -42.34 -13.78 4.74
C GLU A 776 -41.45 -15.04 4.67
N ILE A 777 -40.18 -14.91 5.06
CA ILE A 777 -39.20 -16.00 5.15
C ILE A 777 -39.35 -16.69 6.51
N ASN A 778 -39.18 -18.02 6.55
CA ASN A 778 -39.40 -18.84 7.75
C ASN A 778 -40.72 -18.56 8.50
N PRO A 779 -41.89 -18.59 7.81
CA PRO A 779 -43.19 -18.27 8.44
C PRO A 779 -43.65 -19.28 9.50
N LEU A 780 -42.95 -20.40 9.67
CA LEU A 780 -43.18 -21.39 10.74
C LEU A 780 -42.24 -21.19 11.94
N LYS A 781 -41.25 -20.29 11.83
CA LYS A 781 -40.28 -19.95 12.88
C LYS A 781 -39.50 -21.17 13.39
N ILE A 782 -39.12 -22.01 12.42
CA ILE A 782 -38.21 -23.15 12.59
C ILE A 782 -36.89 -22.62 13.15
N LYS A 783 -36.33 -23.33 14.13
CA LYS A 783 -35.08 -22.93 14.80
C LYS A 783 -33.89 -23.64 14.17
N ASP A 784 -32.79 -22.89 14.08
CA ASP A 784 -31.46 -23.41 13.77
C ASP A 784 -30.89 -24.18 14.97
N ASP A 785 -30.06 -25.20 14.71
CA ASP A 785 -29.54 -26.12 15.74
C ASP A 785 -28.08 -25.84 16.15
N ASP A 786 -27.47 -24.79 15.58
CA ASP A 786 -26.09 -24.40 15.88
C ASP A 786 -25.96 -23.71 17.25
N LYS A 787 -25.64 -24.51 18.29
CA LYS A 787 -25.06 -24.02 19.55
C LYS A 787 -23.92 -24.90 20.07
N ASN A 788 -22.71 -24.40 19.87
CA ASN A 788 -21.47 -24.74 20.58
C ASN A 788 -20.93 -26.19 20.40
N GLU A 789 -20.19 -26.43 19.32
CA GLU A 789 -18.93 -27.19 19.43
C GLU A 789 -17.74 -26.27 19.18
N THR A 790 -16.71 -26.37 20.03
CA THR A 790 -15.45 -25.63 19.87
C THR A 790 -14.27 -26.58 19.77
N LEU A 791 -13.56 -26.46 18.65
CA LEU A 791 -12.16 -26.88 18.42
C LEU A 791 -11.83 -28.39 18.32
N SER A 792 -10.77 -28.62 17.54
CA SER A 792 -9.95 -29.84 17.43
C SER A 792 -10.54 -31.08 16.73
N ARG A 793 -10.28 -31.15 15.42
CA ARG A 793 -9.85 -32.41 14.79
C ARG A 793 -8.88 -32.15 13.65
N GLU A 794 -7.81 -32.93 13.62
CA GLU A 794 -6.71 -32.76 12.66
C GLU A 794 -7.09 -33.26 11.26
N ASP A 795 -6.60 -32.55 10.25
CA ASP A 795 -6.87 -32.83 8.85
C ASP A 795 -5.95 -33.95 8.34
N ASN A 796 -6.47 -35.18 8.24
CA ASN A 796 -5.73 -36.31 7.65
C ASN A 796 -6.66 -37.42 7.13
N ARG A 797 -7.28 -37.22 5.96
CA ARG A 797 -7.93 -38.27 5.16
C ARG A 797 -7.72 -38.06 3.66
N ASP A 798 -7.02 -38.99 3.02
CA ASP A 798 -6.83 -39.01 1.57
C ASP A 798 -8.17 -39.02 0.80
N HIS A 799 -8.45 -37.95 0.05
CA HIS A 799 -9.57 -37.92 -0.89
C HIS A 799 -9.25 -38.76 -2.14
N ARG A 800 -9.46 -40.07 -2.04
CA ARG A 800 -9.32 -41.02 -3.15
C ARG A 800 -10.48 -40.85 -4.15
N ILE A 801 -10.33 -39.90 -5.08
CA ILE A 801 -11.33 -39.57 -6.11
C ILE A 801 -11.65 -40.81 -6.97
N SER A 802 -12.81 -41.40 -6.74
CA SER A 802 -13.40 -42.45 -7.58
C SER A 802 -14.38 -41.82 -8.56
N ARG A 803 -13.87 -41.26 -9.65
CA ARG A 803 -14.71 -40.78 -10.76
C ARG A 803 -15.54 -41.95 -11.31
N ARG A 804 -16.86 -41.85 -11.18
CA ARG A 804 -17.83 -42.70 -11.89
C ARG A 804 -18.67 -41.77 -12.75
N ASP A 805 -18.34 -41.69 -14.03
CA ASP A 805 -19.19 -41.00 -14.99
C ASP A 805 -20.49 -41.81 -15.13
N ILE A 806 -21.62 -41.23 -14.69
CA ILE A 806 -22.94 -41.85 -14.81
C ILE A 806 -23.59 -41.31 -16.08
N THR A 807 -23.84 -42.21 -17.03
CA THR A 807 -24.62 -41.91 -18.24
C THR A 807 -26.02 -41.42 -17.86
N ALA A 808 -26.42 -40.26 -18.39
CA ALA A 808 -27.77 -39.74 -18.17
C ALA A 808 -28.81 -40.75 -18.69
N ILE A 809 -29.72 -41.18 -17.82
CA ILE A 809 -30.84 -42.05 -18.16
C ILE A 809 -32.03 -41.15 -18.50
N GLU A 810 -32.57 -41.29 -19.71
CA GLU A 810 -33.78 -40.60 -20.17
C GLU A 810 -35.03 -41.17 -19.47
N GLY A 811 -35.21 -40.80 -18.20
CA GLY A 811 -36.51 -40.81 -17.53
C GLY A 811 -37.21 -39.45 -17.69
N ASP A 812 -38.53 -39.42 -17.54
CA ASP A 812 -39.32 -38.20 -17.69
C ASP A 812 -39.14 -37.27 -16.46
N VAL A 813 -38.14 -36.37 -16.50
CA VAL A 813 -37.78 -35.50 -15.38
C VAL A 813 -38.65 -34.25 -15.36
N HIS A 814 -39.60 -34.20 -14.41
CA HIS A 814 -40.49 -33.06 -14.23
C HIS A 814 -39.72 -31.82 -13.70
N THR A 815 -39.48 -30.87 -14.60
CA THR A 815 -38.93 -29.55 -14.25
C THR A 815 -39.98 -28.70 -13.52
N LEU A 816 -39.67 -28.29 -12.29
CA LEU A 816 -40.45 -27.36 -11.47
C LEU A 816 -39.67 -26.06 -11.29
N GLY A 817 -40.16 -24.99 -11.91
CA GLY A 817 -39.62 -23.63 -11.82
C GLY A 817 -40.73 -22.62 -12.09
N CYS A 818 -40.40 -21.32 -12.06
CA CYS A 818 -41.39 -20.23 -11.90
C CYS A 818 -42.36 -19.95 -13.06
N GLY A 819 -42.34 -20.75 -14.14
CA GLY A 819 -43.45 -20.81 -15.11
C GLY A 819 -44.57 -21.77 -14.70
N ASN A 820 -44.27 -22.77 -13.88
CA ASN A 820 -45.14 -23.93 -13.58
C ASN A 820 -45.40 -24.12 -12.07
N ALA A 821 -44.79 -23.29 -11.21
CA ALA A 821 -44.81 -23.38 -9.76
C ALA A 821 -45.03 -21.98 -9.15
N ASP A 822 -45.68 -21.92 -7.99
CA ASP A 822 -45.87 -20.66 -7.25
C ASP A 822 -44.49 -20.19 -6.74
N CYS A 823 -44.07 -19.00 -7.17
CA CYS A 823 -42.75 -18.50 -6.85
C CYS A 823 -42.73 -17.26 -5.97
N LEU A 824 -41.87 -17.35 -4.96
CA LEU A 824 -41.40 -16.27 -4.12
C LEU A 824 -40.31 -15.49 -4.89
N LYS A 825 -40.29 -14.17 -4.78
CA LYS A 825 -39.30 -13.30 -5.44
C LYS A 825 -38.48 -12.56 -4.39
N ILE A 826 -37.16 -12.61 -4.56
CA ILE A 826 -36.23 -11.80 -3.78
C ILE A 826 -35.62 -10.77 -4.74
N VAL A 827 -35.92 -9.50 -4.48
CA VAL A 827 -35.40 -8.36 -5.24
C VAL A 827 -34.27 -7.73 -4.45
N CYS A 828 -33.10 -7.61 -5.06
CA CYS A 828 -31.89 -7.08 -4.44
C CYS A 828 -31.43 -5.82 -5.17
N GLN A 829 -31.12 -4.77 -4.39
CA GLN A 829 -30.45 -3.57 -4.88
C GLN A 829 -28.97 -3.70 -4.56
N VAL A 830 -28.13 -3.79 -5.59
CA VAL A 830 -26.67 -3.79 -5.45
C VAL A 830 -26.18 -2.37 -5.68
N GLY A 831 -25.30 -1.90 -4.81
CA GLY A 831 -24.65 -0.60 -4.90
C GLY A 831 -23.43 -0.62 -5.84
N HIS A 832 -22.42 0.17 -5.47
CA HIS A 832 -21.21 0.32 -6.28
C HIS A 832 -20.36 -0.95 -6.27
N LEU A 833 -19.99 -1.45 -7.46
CA LEU A 833 -19.01 -2.53 -7.61
C LEU A 833 -17.92 -2.15 -8.63
N GLU A 834 -16.71 -2.03 -8.10
CA GLU A 834 -15.47 -1.87 -8.85
C GLU A 834 -15.12 -3.14 -9.66
N ARG A 835 -14.17 -3.00 -10.57
CA ARG A 835 -13.53 -4.12 -11.27
C ARG A 835 -13.06 -5.22 -10.30
N GLY A 836 -13.41 -6.45 -10.61
CA GLY A 836 -13.02 -7.65 -9.85
C GLY A 836 -13.79 -7.88 -8.55
N LYS A 837 -14.71 -7.00 -8.17
CA LYS A 837 -15.59 -7.17 -7.00
C LYS A 837 -16.85 -7.96 -7.37
N SER A 838 -17.46 -8.57 -6.35
CA SER A 838 -18.76 -9.20 -6.45
C SER A 838 -19.64 -8.92 -5.23
N ALA A 839 -20.94 -9.17 -5.38
CA ALA A 839 -21.92 -9.28 -4.30
C ALA A 839 -22.56 -10.68 -4.37
N ILE A 840 -22.78 -11.31 -3.22
CA ILE A 840 -23.19 -12.72 -3.13
C ILE A 840 -24.44 -12.84 -2.26
N LEU A 841 -25.41 -13.62 -2.75
CA LEU A 841 -26.62 -14.01 -2.02
C LEU A 841 -26.56 -15.51 -1.72
N TYR A 842 -26.51 -15.86 -0.44
CA TYR A 842 -26.60 -17.24 0.05
C TYR A 842 -28.02 -17.50 0.54
N LEU A 843 -28.66 -18.58 0.10
CA LEU A 843 -30.00 -18.98 0.56
C LEU A 843 -29.94 -20.32 1.27
N LYS A 844 -30.14 -20.33 2.60
CA LYS A 844 -30.27 -21.53 3.42
C LYS A 844 -31.72 -22.03 3.32
N SER A 845 -31.94 -23.13 2.60
CA SER A 845 -33.27 -23.72 2.44
C SER A 845 -33.30 -25.19 2.85
N ARG A 846 -34.48 -25.72 3.16
CA ARG A 846 -34.71 -27.12 3.51
C ARG A 846 -35.67 -27.75 2.51
N LEU A 847 -35.34 -28.94 2.00
CA LEU A 847 -36.23 -29.68 1.09
C LEU A 847 -37.45 -30.19 1.87
N TRP A 848 -38.66 -29.87 1.42
CA TRP A 848 -39.89 -30.33 2.08
C TRP A 848 -40.19 -31.79 1.74
N THR A 849 -39.50 -32.72 2.42
CA THR A 849 -39.44 -34.16 2.09
C THR A 849 -40.84 -34.80 1.97
N GLN A 850 -41.77 -34.39 2.81
CA GLN A 850 -43.17 -34.84 2.82
C GLN A 850 -43.87 -34.69 1.45
N THR A 851 -43.57 -33.63 0.69
CA THR A 851 -44.16 -33.38 -0.63
C THR A 851 -43.83 -34.48 -1.63
N PHE A 852 -42.58 -34.94 -1.62
CA PHE A 852 -42.08 -35.95 -2.55
C PHE A 852 -42.40 -37.37 -2.08
N MET A 853 -42.53 -37.58 -0.76
CA MET A 853 -42.95 -38.85 -0.17
C MET A 853 -44.45 -39.16 -0.31
N ASN A 854 -45.28 -38.21 -0.76
CA ASN A 854 -46.71 -38.43 -1.04
C ASN A 854 -46.93 -39.41 -2.20
N LYS A 855 -47.94 -40.28 -2.09
CA LYS A 855 -48.22 -41.38 -3.06
C LYS A 855 -48.42 -40.93 -4.53
N GLU A 856 -48.79 -39.67 -4.76
CA GLU A 856 -48.94 -39.08 -6.11
C GLU A 856 -47.60 -38.69 -6.75
N ASN A 857 -46.55 -38.49 -5.93
CA ASN A 857 -45.23 -38.01 -6.34
C ASN A 857 -44.13 -39.08 -6.21
N GLN A 858 -44.45 -40.23 -5.61
CA GLN A 858 -43.55 -41.38 -5.52
C GLN A 858 -43.11 -41.88 -6.91
N ASN A 859 -41.86 -42.30 -7.04
CA ASN A 859 -41.19 -42.78 -8.27
C ASN A 859 -40.97 -41.75 -9.39
N HIS A 860 -41.47 -40.51 -9.30
CA HIS A 860 -41.11 -39.44 -10.24
C HIS A 860 -39.79 -38.75 -9.86
N SER A 861 -39.03 -38.32 -10.87
CA SER A 861 -37.83 -37.49 -10.68
C SER A 861 -38.15 -36.02 -10.97
N TYR A 862 -37.70 -35.12 -10.11
CA TYR A 862 -38.02 -33.69 -10.19
C TYR A 862 -36.75 -32.86 -10.31
N SER A 863 -36.78 -31.81 -11.12
CA SER A 863 -35.68 -30.83 -11.21
C SER A 863 -36.20 -29.47 -10.76
N LEU A 864 -35.82 -29.05 -9.55
CA LEU A 864 -36.24 -27.78 -8.96
C LEU A 864 -35.31 -26.67 -9.46
N LYS A 865 -35.86 -25.63 -10.10
CA LYS A 865 -35.08 -24.60 -10.78
C LYS A 865 -35.41 -23.20 -10.27
N SER A 866 -34.41 -22.51 -9.73
CA SER A 866 -34.49 -21.09 -9.35
C SER A 866 -33.67 -20.24 -10.30
N SER A 867 -34.23 -19.13 -10.76
CA SER A 867 -33.62 -18.23 -11.76
C SER A 867 -33.27 -16.90 -11.13
N ALA A 868 -32.05 -16.42 -11.36
CA ALA A 868 -31.63 -15.07 -11.00
C ALA A 868 -31.30 -14.27 -12.27
N SER A 869 -31.80 -13.05 -12.37
CA SER A 869 -31.46 -12.09 -13.42
C SER A 869 -30.98 -10.78 -12.82
N PHE A 870 -30.19 -10.02 -13.57
CA PHE A 870 -29.82 -8.66 -13.21
C PHE A 870 -29.98 -7.69 -14.38
N ASN A 871 -30.12 -6.41 -14.04
CA ASN A 871 -30.02 -5.29 -14.98
C ASN A 871 -29.23 -4.14 -14.34
N VAL A 872 -28.20 -3.64 -15.03
CA VAL A 872 -27.41 -2.47 -14.60
C VAL A 872 -28.22 -1.20 -14.90
N ILE A 873 -28.31 -0.28 -13.93
CA ILE A 873 -29.18 0.91 -14.03
C ILE A 873 -28.38 2.21 -14.01
N GLU A 874 -27.31 2.29 -13.22
CA GLU A 874 -26.56 3.54 -13.05
C GLU A 874 -25.05 3.29 -13.02
N PHE A 875 -24.32 4.11 -13.78
CA PHE A 875 -22.86 4.23 -13.76
C PHE A 875 -22.47 5.57 -13.11
N PRO A 876 -21.27 5.69 -12.50
CA PRO A 876 -20.81 6.97 -11.94
C PRO A 876 -20.53 8.02 -13.03
N TYR A 877 -20.16 7.60 -14.24
CA TYR A 877 -19.71 8.43 -15.36
C TYR A 877 -20.87 9.12 -16.10
N LYS A 878 -21.64 9.98 -15.41
CA LYS A 878 -22.94 10.51 -15.90
C LYS A 878 -22.90 11.32 -17.20
N ASN A 879 -21.73 11.72 -17.69
CA ASN A 879 -21.53 12.43 -18.95
C ASN A 879 -21.37 11.50 -20.17
N LEU A 880 -21.35 10.18 -19.99
CA LEU A 880 -21.11 9.19 -21.04
C LEU A 880 -22.33 8.26 -21.23
N SER A 881 -22.61 7.91 -22.49
CA SER A 881 -23.64 6.93 -22.82
C SER A 881 -23.17 5.49 -22.60
N PHE A 882 -24.06 4.64 -22.11
CA PHE A 882 -23.87 3.20 -21.94
C PHE A 882 -24.99 2.40 -22.63
N GLU A 883 -24.78 1.10 -22.77
CA GLU A 883 -25.75 0.13 -23.32
C GLU A 883 -26.38 -0.68 -22.17
N ASP A 884 -27.61 -1.18 -22.35
CA ASP A 884 -28.38 -1.87 -21.29
C ASP A 884 -27.82 -3.26 -20.94
N ILE A 885 -26.96 -3.34 -19.92
CA ILE A 885 -26.30 -4.58 -19.50
C ILE A 885 -27.22 -5.42 -18.61
N HIS A 886 -27.71 -6.53 -19.16
CA HIS A 886 -28.58 -7.49 -18.48
C HIS A 886 -28.18 -8.93 -18.80
N ASN A 887 -28.30 -9.83 -17.82
CA ASN A 887 -28.10 -11.28 -18.03
C ASN A 887 -28.84 -12.09 -16.93
N SER A 888 -28.86 -13.42 -17.06
CA SER A 888 -29.49 -14.32 -16.09
C SER A 888 -28.77 -15.67 -15.96
N THR A 889 -29.05 -16.40 -14.89
CA THR A 889 -28.56 -17.76 -14.63
C THR A 889 -29.61 -18.57 -13.88
N VAL A 890 -29.67 -19.86 -14.17
CA VAL A 890 -30.59 -20.82 -13.54
C VAL A 890 -29.77 -21.83 -12.73
N VAL A 891 -30.15 -22.01 -11.47
CA VAL A 891 -29.59 -23.03 -10.57
C VAL A 891 -30.60 -24.15 -10.42
N THR A 892 -30.13 -25.40 -10.43
CA THR A 892 -30.99 -26.59 -10.45
C THR A 892 -30.62 -27.58 -9.36
N THR A 893 -31.60 -28.00 -8.57
CA THR A 893 -31.47 -29.09 -7.59
C THR A 893 -32.32 -30.27 -8.04
N ASN A 894 -31.67 -31.40 -8.32
CA ASN A 894 -32.31 -32.58 -8.88
C ASN A 894 -32.65 -33.60 -7.79
N ILE A 895 -33.90 -34.08 -7.78
CA ILE A 895 -34.44 -35.02 -6.79
C ILE A 895 -34.78 -36.31 -7.53
N THR A 896 -34.14 -37.41 -7.12
CA THR A 896 -34.30 -38.73 -7.78
C THR A 896 -34.48 -39.84 -6.75
N TRP A 897 -35.09 -40.95 -7.16
CA TRP A 897 -35.29 -42.12 -6.30
C TRP A 897 -34.11 -43.09 -6.45
N GLY A 898 -33.35 -43.27 -5.37
CA GLY A 898 -32.12 -44.08 -5.38
C GLY A 898 -32.33 -45.59 -5.40
N ILE A 899 -33.57 -46.07 -5.24
CA ILE A 899 -33.92 -47.49 -5.21
C ILE A 899 -35.14 -47.71 -6.14
N GLN A 900 -34.88 -48.16 -7.37
CA GLN A 900 -35.94 -48.78 -8.17
C GLN A 900 -36.25 -50.18 -7.61
N PRO A 901 -37.53 -50.59 -7.53
CA PRO A 901 -37.89 -51.92 -7.05
C PRO A 901 -37.40 -52.99 -8.03
N GLN A 902 -36.48 -53.86 -7.60
CA GLN A 902 -36.08 -55.00 -8.41
C GLN A 902 -37.27 -55.94 -8.65
N PRO A 903 -37.40 -56.54 -9.86
CA PRO A 903 -38.48 -57.47 -10.15
C PRO A 903 -38.35 -58.70 -9.25
N MET A 904 -39.30 -58.90 -8.34
CA MET A 904 -39.28 -60.03 -7.42
C MET A 904 -39.29 -61.36 -8.20
N PRO A 905 -38.28 -62.23 -8.05
CA PRO A 905 -38.24 -63.50 -8.76
C PRO A 905 -39.37 -64.42 -8.26
N VAL A 906 -39.97 -65.16 -9.19
CA VAL A 906 -41.10 -66.08 -8.89
C VAL A 906 -40.67 -67.11 -7.84
N PRO A 907 -41.44 -67.31 -6.75
CA PRO A 907 -41.04 -68.22 -5.67
C PRO A 907 -40.74 -69.64 -6.14
N VAL A 908 -39.63 -70.20 -5.64
CA VAL A 908 -39.09 -71.51 -6.08
C VAL A 908 -40.10 -72.67 -5.96
N TRP A 909 -41.03 -72.60 -5.00
CA TRP A 909 -42.09 -73.61 -4.85
C TRP A 909 -43.03 -73.70 -6.07
N VAL A 910 -43.25 -72.59 -6.78
CA VAL A 910 -44.04 -72.55 -8.03
C VAL A 910 -43.28 -73.28 -9.15
N ILE A 911 -41.96 -73.08 -9.22
CA ILE A 911 -41.08 -73.76 -10.18
C ILE A 911 -41.07 -75.28 -9.90
N ILE A 912 -40.96 -75.68 -8.63
CA ILE A 912 -41.01 -77.09 -8.22
C ILE A 912 -42.35 -77.74 -8.61
N LEU A 913 -43.49 -77.07 -8.38
CA LEU A 913 -44.79 -77.57 -8.82
C LEU A 913 -44.89 -77.70 -10.35
N ALA A 914 -44.40 -76.71 -11.10
CA ALA A 914 -44.39 -76.76 -12.56
C ALA A 914 -43.53 -77.92 -13.10
N VAL A 915 -42.35 -78.16 -12.51
CA VAL A 915 -41.49 -79.30 -12.87
C VAL A 915 -42.13 -80.65 -12.53
N LEU A 916 -42.75 -80.78 -11.34
CA LEU A 916 -43.45 -82.02 -10.96
C LEU A 916 -44.64 -82.32 -11.88
N ALA A 917 -45.45 -81.32 -12.22
CA ALA A 917 -46.56 -81.45 -13.16
C ALA A 917 -46.06 -81.80 -14.57
N GLY A 918 -44.99 -81.14 -15.04
CA GLY A 918 -44.36 -81.40 -16.33
C GLY A 918 -43.78 -82.81 -16.45
N LEU A 919 -43.08 -83.31 -15.42
CA LEU A 919 -42.56 -84.67 -15.38
C LEU A 919 -43.66 -85.74 -15.33
N LEU A 920 -44.75 -85.50 -14.60
CA LEU A 920 -45.89 -86.40 -14.56
C LEU A 920 -46.60 -86.49 -15.92
N LEU A 921 -46.79 -85.34 -16.59
CA LEU A 921 -47.34 -85.27 -17.94
C LEU A 921 -46.41 -85.92 -18.99
N LEU A 922 -45.09 -85.73 -18.86
CA LEU A 922 -44.09 -86.40 -19.70
C LEU A 922 -44.14 -87.92 -19.52
N ALA A 923 -44.24 -88.43 -18.30
CA ALA A 923 -44.32 -89.86 -18.01
C ALA A 923 -45.58 -90.49 -18.65
N VAL A 924 -46.72 -89.81 -18.59
CA VAL A 924 -47.96 -90.23 -19.29
C VAL A 924 -47.74 -90.25 -20.81
N LEU A 925 -47.16 -89.19 -21.38
CA LEU A 925 -46.88 -89.10 -22.83
C LEU A 925 -45.91 -90.20 -23.31
N VAL A 926 -44.84 -90.49 -22.57
CA VAL A 926 -43.90 -91.57 -22.88
C VAL A 926 -44.58 -92.93 -22.80
N LEU A 927 -45.45 -93.16 -21.81
CA LEU A 927 -46.20 -94.42 -21.69
C LEU A 927 -47.21 -94.62 -22.84
N VAL A 928 -47.84 -93.54 -23.32
CA VAL A 928 -48.68 -93.53 -24.52
C VAL A 928 -47.85 -93.80 -25.79
N MET A 929 -46.75 -93.08 -26.02
CA MET A 929 -45.90 -93.28 -27.20
C MET A 929 -45.24 -94.67 -27.23
N TYR A 930 -44.91 -95.25 -26.07
CA TYR A 930 -44.45 -96.62 -25.95
C TYR A 930 -45.56 -97.63 -26.31
N ARG A 931 -46.79 -97.43 -25.81
CA ARG A 931 -47.97 -98.21 -26.20
C ARG A 931 -48.30 -98.12 -27.70
N MET A 932 -47.99 -97.00 -28.34
CA MET A 932 -48.15 -96.76 -29.78
C MET A 932 -46.96 -97.25 -30.63
N GLY A 933 -45.94 -97.89 -30.04
CA GLY A 933 -44.88 -98.59 -30.77
C GLY A 933 -43.82 -97.71 -31.46
N PHE A 934 -43.77 -96.41 -31.13
CA PHE A 934 -43.03 -95.36 -31.85
C PHE A 934 -41.51 -95.59 -32.02
N PHE A 935 -40.87 -96.38 -31.15
CA PHE A 935 -39.41 -96.44 -31.02
C PHE A 935 -38.71 -97.59 -31.79
N LYS A 936 -39.25 -98.03 -32.95
CA LYS A 936 -38.61 -99.06 -33.80
C LYS A 936 -37.98 -98.47 -35.07
N ARG A 937 -36.65 -98.22 -34.98
CA ARG A 937 -35.54 -98.09 -35.97
C ARG A 937 -35.89 -98.14 -37.49
N VAL A 938 -35.18 -97.43 -38.39
CA VAL A 938 -33.76 -97.64 -38.80
C VAL A 938 -33.12 -96.38 -39.44
N ARG A 939 -31.78 -96.26 -39.38
CA ARG A 939 -30.86 -95.49 -40.28
C ARG A 939 -29.77 -96.47 -40.76
N PRO A 940 -29.23 -96.42 -42.00
CA PRO A 940 -28.16 -95.45 -42.43
C PRO A 940 -28.23 -95.14 -43.96
N PRO A 941 -27.17 -94.70 -44.69
CA PRO A 941 -25.89 -94.02 -44.37
C PRO A 941 -25.77 -92.62 -45.05
N GLN A 942 -24.56 -92.12 -45.33
CA GLN A 942 -24.24 -90.81 -45.95
C GLN A 942 -23.52 -90.95 -47.31
N GLU A 943 -23.74 -90.00 -48.22
CA GLU A 943 -22.94 -89.58 -49.39
C GLU A 943 -23.12 -88.04 -49.47
N GLU A 944 -22.10 -87.18 -49.47
CA GLU A 944 -21.10 -86.80 -50.50
C GLU A 944 -21.46 -85.49 -51.26
N GLN A 945 -20.58 -85.02 -52.16
CA GLN A 945 -20.41 -83.60 -52.57
C GLN A 945 -21.35 -83.20 -53.74
N GLU A 946 -21.62 -81.92 -54.06
CA GLU A 946 -20.70 -80.86 -54.54
C GLU A 946 -21.40 -79.46 -54.64
N ARG A 947 -20.59 -78.37 -54.69
CA ARG A 947 -20.69 -77.10 -55.51
C ARG A 947 -22.03 -76.30 -55.59
N GLU A 948 -22.09 -74.98 -55.80
CA GLU A 948 -21.19 -73.80 -55.91
C GLU A 948 -22.12 -72.52 -55.83
N GLN A 949 -21.80 -71.23 -56.07
CA GLN A 949 -20.64 -70.47 -56.58
C GLN A 949 -20.72 -68.98 -56.12
N LEU A 950 -19.64 -68.20 -56.36
CA LEU A 950 -19.57 -66.72 -56.52
C LEU A 950 -19.80 -65.76 -55.32
N GLN A 951 -19.21 -64.57 -55.49
CA GLN A 951 -19.03 -63.40 -54.60
C GLN A 951 -19.25 -62.12 -55.46
N PRO A 952 -19.12 -60.87 -54.95
CA PRO A 952 -19.40 -60.30 -53.61
C PRO A 952 -20.22 -58.97 -53.69
N HIS A 953 -20.55 -58.31 -52.57
CA HIS A 953 -19.98 -56.98 -52.20
C HIS A 953 -20.55 -56.31 -50.93
N GLU A 954 -19.67 -55.48 -50.34
CA GLU A 954 -19.89 -54.19 -49.64
C GLU A 954 -20.36 -54.04 -48.17
N ASN A 955 -19.68 -53.07 -47.55
CA ASN A 955 -20.10 -52.13 -46.50
C ASN A 955 -20.49 -52.68 -45.12
N GLY A 956 -19.44 -52.96 -44.33
CA GLY A 956 -19.45 -52.65 -42.89
C GLY A 956 -18.52 -51.47 -42.61
N GLU A 957 -19.02 -50.45 -41.92
CA GLU A 957 -18.20 -49.40 -41.30
C GLU A 957 -18.29 -49.59 -39.77
N GLY A 958 -17.15 -49.91 -39.15
CA GLY A 958 -17.06 -50.26 -37.73
C GLY A 958 -16.48 -49.11 -36.90
N THR A 959 -17.01 -48.94 -35.69
CA THR A 959 -16.51 -47.97 -34.71
C THR A 959 -15.26 -48.46 -33.96
N SER A 960 -14.67 -47.55 -33.17
CA SER A 960 -13.57 -47.78 -32.20
C SER A 960 -12.17 -48.01 -32.81
N GLU A 961 -11.06 -47.69 -32.13
CA GLU A 961 -10.86 -47.33 -30.70
C GLU A 961 -10.00 -46.07 -30.52
N ALA A 962 -10.34 -45.23 -29.52
CA ALA A 962 -9.46 -44.30 -28.79
C ALA A 962 -10.17 -43.80 -27.52
#